data_AF-A0A8T5XUU1-F1
#
_entry.id   AF-A0A8T5XUU1-F1
#
_cell.length_a   1.000
_cell.length_b   1.000
_cell.length_c   1.000
_cell.angle_alpha   90.00
_cell.angle_beta   90.00
_cell.angle_gamma   90.00
#
_symmetry.space_group_name_H-M   'P 1'
#
loop_
_entity.id
_entity.type
_entity.pdbx_description
1 polymer ?
#
loop_
_entity_poly.entity_id
_entity_poly.type
_entity_poly.pdbx_seq_one_letter_code
_entity_poly.pdbx_strand_id
1 'polypeptide(L)'
;MKINKSSVIIYIICILITFSNMNVAKANEVTNIKLDTHITNWVYDNNNDNIYAINKQNSELIIIDSNDFKILDTKELKEKPIDIKVYENKIYIAFENTKKIDVFDTKNKSKIKEIDIQGNPEKIEIVNKKIFYIESKESWKKINIYEMENDIKKKTEKSFHDPDIVLDRSKKVLYIAESGNSESKLFAMDTNSYQILKSTENILYPDKGVHISGDYIIYNKKSSTLNDLNNRVGYYKGNAIYADKGFLFTEFSIFDIKTNKKISTLPDKTKLVLMDEKENIYLYDEENNKIYRYSSLYDIDPKLNETLKIYINDYGHWIFTWDKITNTQGYNLWYKVGSEIYDNSKLTRLNKEVIKENKFVLKNLPKEIENKTVFIAVTPKAENIDFDIVKENMKKISVNKFKELNNYLREFNLGEENAVNLDFIATKVENYNKDIKTGDIVIFNEMLFNTLLDKVGTKITSYNLECEFNNKLMINIPGSSFLKLYDKSDKKIIIKADNYNIELPIDKFDAIRKYPNIKESNISIEIQKNIKEDKGIIDPFKLDIRINRNKTSEEVKSVGKGYINFKISVDDNFKNIVGINLGNNFKHVPIKYSNEQGNFLNLQINGSGIYTLIENKNKKTFNDIKKHWANNEINLFKSNYILKGKDDEKFHPNANITRAEFITILVRALGINSNDIQLTFNDINKSDWFYNPVNEGVSFSLMKGYSKDLFKPNEFITREEMAVIIYRTSKLFEMENKDGENINYSDFNNINDWAKDEVSFVIKSGLMKGYGNDKFYPKKSATRAESVVVIKRLLEKLNFIK
;
A
#
# COMPACT_ATOMS: atom_id res chain seq x y z
N MET A 1 -48.62 -9.26 5.29
CA MET A 1 -48.04 -10.27 6.21
C MET A 1 -47.94 -9.63 7.59
N LYS A 2 -48.72 -10.10 8.58
CA LYS A 2 -48.71 -9.57 9.97
C LYS A 2 -47.45 -10.09 10.68
N ILE A 3 -46.61 -9.19 11.21
CA ILE A 3 -45.50 -9.56 12.10
C ILE A 3 -45.96 -9.35 13.55
N ASN A 4 -45.70 -10.36 14.37
CA ASN A 4 -46.23 -10.56 15.72
C ASN A 4 -45.49 -9.69 16.75
N LYS A 5 -46.21 -9.04 17.67
CA LYS A 5 -45.73 -8.01 18.61
C LYS A 5 -44.88 -8.54 19.79
N SER A 6 -44.67 -9.85 19.89
CA SER A 6 -44.01 -10.46 21.05
C SER A 6 -42.47 -10.49 20.97
N SER A 7 -41.87 -10.31 19.79
CA SER A 7 -40.41 -10.33 19.61
C SER A 7 -39.71 -9.00 19.93
N VAL A 8 -40.47 -7.91 20.04
CA VAL A 8 -39.91 -6.56 20.28
C VAL A 8 -39.64 -6.31 21.78
N ILE A 9 -40.35 -7.01 22.67
CA ILE A 9 -40.26 -6.77 24.13
C ILE A 9 -39.05 -7.47 24.77
N ILE A 10 -38.58 -8.59 24.20
CA ILE A 10 -37.40 -9.31 24.71
C ILE A 10 -36.09 -8.61 24.32
N TYR A 11 -36.04 -7.90 23.19
CA TYR A 11 -34.85 -7.14 22.77
C TYR A 11 -34.62 -5.87 23.61
N ILE A 12 -35.67 -5.28 24.17
CA ILE A 12 -35.58 -4.03 24.97
C ILE A 12 -35.10 -4.33 26.40
N ILE A 13 -35.39 -5.51 26.95
CA ILE A 13 -34.98 -5.87 28.33
C ILE A 13 -33.49 -6.29 28.38
N CYS A 14 -32.91 -6.86 27.31
CA CYS A 14 -31.47 -7.15 27.26
C CYS A 14 -30.58 -5.90 27.14
N ILE A 15 -31.09 -4.78 26.60
CA ILE A 15 -30.32 -3.53 26.45
C ILE A 15 -30.26 -2.74 27.78
N LEU A 16 -31.21 -2.95 28.69
CA LEU A 16 -31.27 -2.22 29.97
C LEU A 16 -30.40 -2.82 31.09
N ILE A 17 -29.94 -4.07 30.96
CA ILE A 17 -29.14 -4.75 32.01
C ILE A 17 -27.61 -4.60 31.77
N THR A 18 -27.18 -4.13 30.59
CA THR A 18 -25.75 -3.88 30.31
C THR A 18 -25.27 -2.45 30.61
N PHE A 19 -26.14 -1.57 31.15
CA PHE A 19 -25.78 -0.17 31.45
C PHE A 19 -25.55 0.16 32.93
N SER A 20 -25.60 -0.83 33.84
CA SER A 20 -25.27 -0.63 35.25
C SER A 20 -23.95 -1.32 35.61
N ASN A 21 -22.84 -0.65 35.28
CA ASN A 21 -21.53 -0.65 35.98
C ASN A 21 -20.39 -0.34 35.01
N MET A 22 -20.22 0.93 34.65
CA MET A 22 -18.90 1.46 34.34
C MET A 22 -18.80 2.85 34.96
N ASN A 23 -18.06 2.95 36.06
CA ASN A 23 -17.59 4.20 36.60
C ASN A 23 -16.84 4.97 35.50
N VAL A 24 -17.38 6.13 35.11
CA VAL A 24 -16.75 7.02 34.14
C VAL A 24 -15.56 7.70 34.82
N ALA A 25 -14.34 7.34 34.43
CA ALA A 25 -13.13 8.06 34.79
C ALA A 25 -13.10 9.45 34.11
N LYS A 26 -12.77 10.50 34.89
CA LYS A 26 -12.57 11.89 34.42
C LYS A 26 -11.50 11.97 33.32
N ALA A 27 -11.64 12.90 32.37
CA ALA A 27 -10.67 13.09 31.29
C ALA A 27 -9.36 13.65 31.84
N ASN A 28 -8.24 13.12 31.37
CA ASN A 28 -6.94 13.70 31.65
C ASN A 28 -6.73 14.90 30.71
N GLU A 29 -6.62 16.09 31.30
CA GLU A 29 -5.88 17.21 30.73
C GLU A 29 -4.43 16.74 30.42
N VAL A 30 -3.69 17.43 29.54
CA VAL A 30 -2.22 17.30 29.55
C VAL A 30 -1.77 17.85 30.90
N THR A 31 -1.66 16.95 31.86
CA THR A 31 -1.30 17.27 33.21
C THR A 31 0.19 17.57 33.21
N ASN A 32 0.56 18.70 33.80
CA ASN A 32 1.95 19.05 34.03
C ASN A 32 2.19 19.20 35.54
N ILE A 33 3.39 18.84 35.96
CA ILE A 33 3.91 19.16 37.29
C ILE A 33 4.97 20.23 37.09
N LYS A 34 4.81 21.37 37.77
CA LYS A 34 5.88 22.36 37.91
C LYS A 34 6.81 21.92 39.03
N LEU A 35 8.10 21.90 38.74
CA LEU A 35 9.17 21.65 39.70
C LEU A 35 9.78 22.98 40.13
N ASP A 36 10.33 23.01 41.34
CA ASP A 36 11.01 24.20 41.86
C ASP A 36 12.36 24.44 41.17
N THR A 37 13.02 23.35 40.74
CA THR A 37 14.37 23.38 40.13
C THR A 37 14.57 22.21 39.15
N HIS A 38 15.72 22.19 38.47
CA HIS A 38 15.97 21.29 37.36
C HIS A 38 16.25 19.84 37.77
N ILE A 39 15.62 18.88 37.09
CA ILE A 39 15.95 17.45 37.26
C ILE A 39 17.12 17.04 36.38
N THR A 40 17.91 16.11 36.90
CA THR A 40 19.15 15.60 36.29
C THR A 40 18.91 14.30 35.55
N ASN A 41 18.14 13.39 36.14
CA ASN A 41 17.72 12.14 35.52
C ASN A 41 16.48 11.60 36.23
N TRP A 42 15.85 10.56 35.67
CA TRP A 42 14.69 9.90 36.26
C TRP A 42 14.57 8.43 35.85
N VAL A 43 13.70 7.72 36.55
CA VAL A 43 13.36 6.33 36.24
C VAL A 43 11.92 6.03 36.65
N TYR A 44 11.26 5.16 35.90
CA TYR A 44 9.94 4.65 36.24
C TYR A 44 10.06 3.29 36.97
N ASP A 45 9.28 3.11 38.03
CA ASP A 45 9.14 1.84 38.75
C ASP A 45 7.83 1.15 38.39
N ASN A 46 7.93 0.16 37.51
CA ASN A 46 6.83 -0.66 37.02
C ASN A 46 5.99 -1.31 38.12
N ASN A 47 6.57 -1.61 39.28
CA ASN A 47 5.88 -2.38 40.32
C ASN A 47 5.03 -1.51 41.25
N ASN A 48 5.33 -0.21 41.35
CA ASN A 48 4.65 0.70 42.26
C ASN A 48 4.02 1.93 41.56
N ASP A 49 4.05 1.99 40.22
CA ASP A 49 3.52 3.11 39.44
C ASP A 49 4.10 4.48 39.90
N ASN A 50 5.39 4.52 40.25
CA ASN A 50 6.06 5.77 40.67
C ASN A 50 7.17 6.17 39.70
N ILE A 51 7.34 7.47 39.50
CA ILE A 51 8.49 8.07 38.84
C ILE A 51 9.41 8.64 39.91
N TYR A 52 10.68 8.30 39.84
CA TYR A 52 11.71 8.82 40.73
C TYR A 52 12.64 9.72 39.92
N ALA A 53 12.63 11.02 40.23
CA ALA A 53 13.48 12.00 39.58
C ALA A 53 14.54 12.52 40.56
N ILE A 54 15.77 12.71 40.09
CA ILE A 54 16.87 13.23 40.90
C ILE A 54 17.19 14.66 40.51
N ASN A 55 17.59 15.45 41.49
CA ASN A 55 17.98 16.84 41.32
C ASN A 55 19.39 17.06 41.87
N LYS A 56 20.35 17.29 40.97
CA LYS A 56 21.75 17.52 41.34
C LYS A 56 21.97 18.83 42.08
N GLN A 57 21.23 19.89 41.73
CA GLN A 57 21.46 21.23 42.27
C GLN A 57 21.06 21.31 43.74
N ASN A 58 19.88 20.77 44.06
CA ASN A 58 19.35 20.77 45.42
C ASN A 58 19.70 19.50 46.22
N SER A 59 20.31 18.51 45.57
CA SER A 59 20.55 17.18 46.16
C SER A 59 19.24 16.55 46.64
N GLU A 60 18.28 16.35 45.73
CA GLU A 60 16.95 15.85 46.08
C GLU A 60 16.56 14.60 45.27
N LEU A 61 15.74 13.75 45.88
CA LEU A 61 14.97 12.69 45.23
C LEU A 61 13.48 13.07 45.28
N ILE A 62 12.92 13.34 44.11
CA ILE A 62 11.52 13.68 43.92
C ILE A 62 10.75 12.41 43.55
N ILE A 63 9.69 12.11 44.29
CA ILE A 63 8.84 10.94 44.10
C ILE A 63 7.51 11.41 43.54
N ILE A 64 7.15 10.94 42.35
CA ILE A 64 5.95 11.33 41.62
C ILE A 64 5.08 10.09 41.45
N ASP A 65 3.81 10.18 41.83
CA ASP A 65 2.82 9.15 41.51
C ASP A 65 2.49 9.22 40.02
N SER A 66 2.63 8.12 39.28
CA SER A 66 2.38 8.14 37.84
C SER A 66 0.88 8.15 37.52
N ASN A 67 0.03 7.64 38.41
CA ASN A 67 -1.42 7.51 38.21
C ASN A 67 -2.14 8.87 38.35
N ASP A 68 -1.95 9.55 39.47
CA ASP A 68 -2.52 10.88 39.77
C ASP A 68 -1.65 12.04 39.26
N PHE A 69 -0.41 11.74 38.83
CA PHE A 69 0.57 12.70 38.34
C PHE A 69 0.81 13.87 39.30
N LYS A 70 1.14 13.53 40.54
CA LYS A 70 1.45 14.47 41.62
C LYS A 70 2.74 14.08 42.34
N ILE A 71 3.45 15.09 42.83
CA ILE A 71 4.58 14.88 43.73
C ILE A 71 4.03 14.30 45.04
N LEU A 72 4.49 13.10 45.40
CA LEU A 72 4.16 12.43 46.65
C LEU A 72 5.09 12.88 47.78
N ASP A 73 6.37 13.05 47.47
CA ASP A 73 7.40 13.36 48.45
C ASP A 73 8.64 13.91 47.74
N THR A 74 9.40 14.76 48.42
CA THR A 74 10.73 15.23 48.00
C THR A 74 11.69 15.01 49.15
N LYS A 75 12.69 14.16 48.94
CA LYS A 75 13.67 13.77 49.96
C LYS A 75 14.99 14.45 49.72
N GLU A 76 15.51 15.10 50.74
CA GLU A 76 16.89 15.60 50.74
C GLU A 76 17.87 14.42 50.75
N LEU A 77 18.85 14.50 49.86
CA LEU A 77 19.99 13.61 49.74
C LEU A 77 21.22 14.33 50.27
N LYS A 78 22.13 13.58 50.91
CA LYS A 78 23.35 14.15 51.49
C LYS A 78 24.38 14.59 50.45
N GLU A 79 24.28 14.03 49.25
CA GLU A 79 25.26 14.16 48.18
C GLU A 79 24.53 14.46 46.85
N LYS A 80 25.25 15.03 45.88
CA LYS A 80 24.69 15.47 44.60
C LYS A 80 24.42 14.28 43.68
N PRO A 81 23.16 13.90 43.41
CA PRO A 81 22.86 12.73 42.58
C PRO A 81 23.17 13.01 41.10
N ILE A 82 23.58 11.98 40.37
CA ILE A 82 23.95 12.08 38.94
C ILE A 82 23.25 11.04 38.06
N ASP A 83 22.95 9.86 38.59
CA ASP A 83 22.25 8.81 37.86
C ASP A 83 21.40 7.97 38.82
N ILE A 84 20.33 7.39 38.30
CA ILE A 84 19.33 6.66 39.06
C ILE A 84 18.83 5.45 38.26
N LYS A 85 18.71 4.29 38.92
CA LYS A 85 18.17 3.06 38.32
C LYS A 85 17.23 2.33 39.26
N VAL A 86 16.21 1.68 38.69
CA VAL A 86 15.35 0.71 39.40
C VAL A 86 15.76 -0.71 39.03
N TYR A 87 15.91 -1.56 40.04
CA TYR A 87 16.19 -2.98 39.92
C TYR A 87 15.65 -3.73 41.15
N GLU A 88 14.82 -4.76 40.93
CA GLU A 88 14.25 -5.62 42.00
C GLU A 88 13.63 -4.83 43.17
N ASN A 89 12.68 -3.92 42.89
CA ASN A 89 11.99 -3.08 43.91
C ASN A 89 12.92 -2.18 44.73
N LYS A 90 14.08 -1.84 44.17
CA LYS A 90 15.05 -0.93 44.79
C LYS A 90 15.48 0.13 43.81
N ILE A 91 15.73 1.31 44.34
CA ILE A 91 16.28 2.45 43.63
C ILE A 91 17.74 2.57 44.01
N TYR A 92 18.61 2.67 43.02
CA TYR A 92 20.03 2.86 43.18
C TYR A 92 20.38 4.25 42.68
N ILE A 93 20.95 5.08 43.55
CA ILE A 93 21.33 6.46 43.24
C ILE A 93 22.85 6.59 43.33
N ALA A 94 23.46 6.99 42.21
CA ALA A 94 24.87 7.32 42.14
C ALA A 94 25.07 8.83 42.36
N PHE A 95 26.20 9.20 42.96
CA PHE A 95 26.50 10.57 43.34
C PHE A 95 27.80 11.10 42.72
N GLU A 96 27.84 12.41 42.52
CA GLU A 96 29.00 13.10 41.96
C GLU A 96 30.17 13.12 42.95
N ASN A 97 31.37 12.77 42.47
CA ASN A 97 32.62 12.82 43.24
C ASN A 97 32.62 12.00 44.54
N THR A 98 31.73 11.00 44.67
CA THR A 98 31.73 10.09 45.83
C THR A 98 31.85 8.64 45.38
N LYS A 99 32.29 7.79 46.29
CA LYS A 99 32.52 6.36 46.02
C LYS A 99 31.36 5.52 46.55
N LYS A 100 30.14 6.05 46.43
CA LYS A 100 28.95 5.51 47.08
C LYS A 100 27.78 5.39 46.12
N ILE A 101 26.96 4.38 46.35
CA ILE A 101 25.62 4.24 45.75
C ILE A 101 24.63 4.02 46.89
N ASP A 102 23.64 4.88 46.98
CA ASP A 102 22.55 4.71 47.94
C ASP A 102 21.47 3.81 47.36
N VAL A 103 20.95 2.93 48.21
CA VAL A 103 19.88 2.00 47.87
C VAL A 103 18.65 2.35 48.70
N PHE A 104 17.56 2.66 48.01
CA PHE A 104 16.26 2.92 48.61
C PHE A 104 15.30 1.78 48.29
N ASP A 105 14.42 1.45 49.23
CA ASP A 105 13.31 0.54 49.01
C ASP A 105 12.16 1.28 48.31
N THR A 106 11.63 0.74 47.21
CA THR A 106 10.56 1.43 46.45
C THR A 106 9.23 1.48 47.19
N LYS A 107 8.94 0.47 48.02
CA LYS A 107 7.68 0.37 48.76
C LYS A 107 7.64 1.34 49.94
N ASN A 108 8.68 1.36 50.76
CA ASN A 108 8.78 2.20 51.95
C ASN A 108 9.39 3.58 51.65
N LYS A 109 9.94 3.79 50.45
CA LYS A 109 10.53 5.05 49.99
C LYS A 109 11.61 5.55 50.96
N SER A 110 12.42 4.65 51.50
CA SER A 110 13.44 4.97 52.50
C SER A 110 14.78 4.34 52.13
N LYS A 111 15.87 4.99 52.52
CA LYS A 111 17.23 4.45 52.34
C LYS A 111 17.36 3.19 53.21
N ILE A 112 17.72 2.08 52.58
CA ILE A 112 17.91 0.78 53.26
C ILE A 112 19.38 0.37 53.31
N LYS A 113 20.20 0.84 52.38
CA LYS A 113 21.61 0.47 52.30
C LYS A 113 22.43 1.56 51.61
N GLU A 114 23.70 1.64 51.96
CA GLU A 114 24.75 2.35 51.24
C GLU A 114 25.75 1.32 50.74
N ILE A 115 26.20 1.46 49.48
CA ILE A 115 27.16 0.56 48.84
C ILE A 115 28.45 1.34 48.57
N ASP A 116 29.56 0.85 49.11
CA ASP A 116 30.90 1.38 48.82
C ASP A 116 31.45 0.79 47.51
N ILE A 117 31.56 1.63 46.49
CA ILE A 117 32.12 1.28 45.17
C ILE A 117 33.57 1.78 45.03
N GLN A 118 34.24 1.40 43.93
CA GLN A 118 35.57 1.91 43.59
C GLN A 118 35.49 3.04 42.58
N GLY A 119 36.10 4.19 42.86
CA GLY A 119 36.06 5.32 41.94
C GLY A 119 34.72 6.06 41.97
N ASN A 120 34.66 7.17 41.27
CA ASN A 120 33.51 8.07 41.26
C ASN A 120 32.61 7.73 40.06
N PRO A 121 31.35 7.29 40.25
CA PRO A 121 30.50 6.90 39.15
C PRO A 121 30.12 8.11 38.27
N GLU A 122 29.81 7.87 37.00
CA GLU A 122 29.21 8.83 36.06
C GLU A 122 27.82 8.34 35.58
N LYS A 123 27.72 7.05 35.28
CA LYS A 123 26.52 6.35 34.86
C LYS A 123 26.57 4.91 35.35
N ILE A 124 25.43 4.36 35.76
CA ILE A 124 25.32 3.00 36.31
C ILE A 124 24.32 2.16 35.50
N GLU A 125 24.54 0.86 35.38
CA GLU A 125 23.59 -0.13 34.86
C GLU A 125 23.57 -1.37 35.75
N ILE A 126 22.41 -1.99 35.94
CA ILE A 126 22.22 -3.03 36.96
C ILE A 126 21.53 -4.26 36.37
N VAL A 127 22.16 -5.43 36.54
CA VAL A 127 21.61 -6.74 36.16
C VAL A 127 22.23 -7.86 36.98
N ASN A 128 21.47 -8.91 37.26
CA ASN A 128 21.94 -10.10 38.00
C ASN A 128 22.70 -9.75 39.30
N LYS A 129 22.18 -8.79 40.07
CA LYS A 129 22.82 -8.28 41.30
C LYS A 129 24.27 -7.77 41.10
N LYS A 130 24.57 -7.24 39.92
CA LYS A 130 25.82 -6.56 39.59
C LYS A 130 25.54 -5.13 39.17
N ILE A 131 26.40 -4.21 39.59
CA ILE A 131 26.39 -2.81 39.15
C ILE A 131 27.57 -2.60 38.21
N PHE A 132 27.29 -2.24 36.96
CA PHE A 132 28.27 -1.79 35.98
C PHE A 132 28.28 -0.27 35.99
N TYR A 133 29.45 0.36 36.05
CA TYR A 133 29.51 1.81 36.05
C TYR A 133 30.76 2.39 35.41
N ILE A 134 30.58 3.55 34.80
CA ILE A 134 31.66 4.35 34.22
C ILE A 134 32.24 5.25 35.31
N GLU A 135 33.56 5.38 35.36
CA GLU A 135 34.27 6.27 36.30
C GLU A 135 34.41 7.68 35.72
N SER A 136 34.24 8.71 36.54
CA SER A 136 34.49 10.10 36.15
C SER A 136 36.01 10.40 36.11
N LYS A 137 36.41 11.32 35.21
CA LYS A 137 37.73 12.02 35.15
C LYS A 137 38.89 11.44 34.29
N GLU A 138 38.65 10.54 33.34
CA GLU A 138 39.69 10.16 32.34
C GLU A 138 39.08 9.96 30.94
N SER A 139 39.83 10.22 29.86
CA SER A 139 39.35 9.95 28.50
C SER A 139 39.29 8.46 28.17
N TRP A 140 40.15 7.64 28.78
CA TRP A 140 40.15 6.18 28.59
C TRP A 140 39.71 5.49 29.88
N LYS A 141 38.50 4.96 29.89
CA LYS A 141 37.83 4.45 31.10
C LYS A 141 37.64 2.94 31.01
N LYS A 142 37.92 2.23 32.10
CA LYS A 142 37.45 0.85 32.27
C LYS A 142 36.02 0.87 32.81
N ILE A 143 35.22 -0.15 32.49
CA ILE A 143 33.92 -0.32 33.12
C ILE A 143 34.15 -1.02 34.46
N ASN A 144 33.78 -0.35 35.55
CA ASN A 144 33.85 -0.93 36.88
C ASN A 144 32.64 -1.83 37.11
N ILE A 145 32.83 -2.88 37.90
CA ILE A 145 31.83 -3.92 38.17
C ILE A 145 31.82 -4.17 39.68
N TYR A 146 30.65 -3.99 40.30
CA TYR A 146 30.41 -4.33 41.68
C TYR A 146 29.44 -5.52 41.78
N GLU A 147 29.88 -6.64 42.32
CA GLU A 147 29.06 -7.84 42.54
C GLU A 147 28.48 -7.80 43.96
N MET A 148 27.16 -7.59 44.08
CA MET A 148 26.51 -7.28 45.35
C MET A 148 26.48 -8.46 46.34
N GLU A 149 26.48 -9.70 45.85
CA GLU A 149 26.36 -10.90 46.70
C GLU A 149 27.61 -11.14 47.54
N ASN A 150 28.79 -10.86 46.96
CA ASN A 150 30.09 -11.19 47.55
C ASN A 150 30.94 -9.94 47.86
N ASP A 151 30.39 -8.73 47.66
CA ASP A 151 31.08 -7.44 47.80
C ASP A 151 32.35 -7.32 46.93
N ILE A 152 32.36 -7.97 45.76
CA ILE A 152 33.55 -8.01 44.89
C ILE A 152 33.56 -6.82 43.94
N LYS A 153 34.72 -6.14 43.87
CA LYS A 153 34.96 -4.97 43.00
C LYS A 153 35.94 -5.37 41.90
N LYS A 154 35.52 -5.28 40.63
CA LYS A 154 36.32 -5.62 39.43
C LYS A 154 36.30 -4.47 38.43
N LYS A 155 37.21 -4.51 37.46
CA LYS A 155 37.20 -3.64 36.27
C LYS A 155 37.37 -4.49 35.03
N THR A 156 36.84 -4.03 33.89
CA THR A 156 37.13 -4.67 32.59
C THR A 156 38.63 -4.67 32.28
N GLU A 157 39.09 -5.67 31.55
CA GLU A 157 40.48 -5.70 31.08
C GLU A 157 40.75 -4.55 30.11
N LYS A 158 39.84 -4.36 29.15
CA LYS A 158 39.86 -3.30 28.14
C LYS A 158 39.40 -1.96 28.73
N SER A 159 40.10 -0.90 28.32
CA SER A 159 39.67 0.50 28.46
C SER A 159 38.98 0.97 27.18
N PHE A 160 38.02 1.88 27.33
CA PHE A 160 37.19 2.44 26.27
C PHE A 160 37.33 3.96 26.26
N HIS A 161 37.32 4.58 25.07
CA HIS A 161 37.44 6.03 24.95
C HIS A 161 36.09 6.74 25.15
N ASP A 162 36.01 7.61 26.17
CA ASP A 162 34.81 8.29 26.68
C ASP A 162 33.51 7.50 26.49
N PRO A 163 33.41 6.31 27.12
CA PRO A 163 32.31 5.40 26.91
C PRO A 163 30.98 5.95 27.44
N ASP A 164 29.91 5.59 26.75
CA ASP A 164 28.56 5.52 27.30
C ASP A 164 28.10 4.05 27.33
N ILE A 165 27.20 3.69 28.25
CA ILE A 165 26.70 2.32 28.40
C ILE A 165 25.18 2.23 28.36
N VAL A 166 24.66 1.13 27.80
CA VAL A 166 23.25 0.75 27.89
C VAL A 166 23.12 -0.77 27.99
N LEU A 167 22.10 -1.24 28.69
CA LEU A 167 21.93 -2.65 29.03
C LEU A 167 20.71 -3.25 28.32
N ASP A 168 20.91 -4.37 27.61
CA ASP A 168 19.82 -5.30 27.27
C ASP A 168 19.59 -6.25 28.44
N ARG A 169 18.55 -5.98 29.24
CA ARG A 169 18.21 -6.80 30.41
C ARG A 169 17.78 -8.22 30.04
N SER A 170 17.13 -8.38 28.88
CA SER A 170 16.59 -9.67 28.43
C SER A 170 17.71 -10.63 28.01
N LYS A 171 18.69 -10.11 27.27
CA LYS A 171 19.85 -10.89 26.78
C LYS A 171 21.04 -10.85 27.73
N LYS A 172 20.98 -10.01 28.77
CA LYS A 172 22.06 -9.82 29.76
C LYS A 172 23.37 -9.35 29.09
N VAL A 173 23.24 -8.48 28.10
CA VAL A 173 24.36 -7.91 27.33
C VAL A 173 24.49 -6.43 27.64
N LEU A 174 25.69 -5.99 28.02
CA LEU A 174 26.03 -4.59 28.19
C LEU A 174 26.64 -4.06 26.90
N TYR A 175 26.03 -3.03 26.33
CA TYR A 175 26.56 -2.31 25.18
C TYR A 175 27.39 -1.12 25.66
N ILE A 176 28.60 -0.98 25.12
CA ILE A 176 29.58 0.04 25.48
C ILE A 176 29.94 0.80 24.21
N ALA A 177 29.54 2.07 24.14
CA ALA A 177 29.71 2.93 22.98
C ALA A 177 30.80 3.97 23.25
N GLU A 178 31.88 3.93 22.47
CA GLU A 178 32.93 4.95 22.53
C GLU A 178 32.47 6.26 21.87
N SER A 179 33.05 7.38 22.26
CA SER A 179 32.77 8.68 21.65
C SER A 179 34.02 9.54 21.51
N GLY A 180 34.01 10.54 20.61
CA GLY A 180 35.10 11.51 20.50
C GLY A 180 35.64 11.74 19.08
N ASN A 181 36.78 12.43 18.97
CA ASN A 181 37.31 12.96 17.71
C ASN A 181 38.16 11.94 16.90
N SER A 182 37.96 10.64 17.09
CA SER A 182 38.78 9.59 16.46
C SER A 182 37.94 8.36 16.10
N GLU A 183 38.58 7.35 15.50
CA GLU A 183 37.97 6.06 15.21
C GLU A 183 37.54 5.35 16.51
N SER A 184 36.24 5.16 16.67
CA SER A 184 35.60 4.62 17.87
C SER A 184 34.69 3.45 17.52
N LYS A 185 34.32 2.64 18.51
CA LYS A 185 33.46 1.45 18.30
C LYS A 185 32.31 1.36 19.30
N LEU A 186 31.31 0.57 18.90
CA LEU A 186 30.31 0.02 19.80
C LEU A 186 30.66 -1.45 20.09
N PHE A 187 30.70 -1.82 21.37
CA PHE A 187 30.98 -3.17 21.83
C PHE A 187 29.74 -3.77 22.50
N ALA A 188 29.55 -5.08 22.33
CA ALA A 188 28.61 -5.88 23.10
C ALA A 188 29.39 -6.79 24.05
N MET A 189 29.15 -6.69 25.35
CA MET A 189 29.83 -7.44 26.40
C MET A 189 28.84 -8.33 27.15
N ASP A 190 29.19 -9.58 27.36
CA ASP A 190 28.41 -10.48 28.23
C ASP A 190 28.56 -10.09 29.70
N THR A 191 27.45 -9.96 30.42
CA THR A 191 27.47 -9.47 31.82
C THR A 191 27.86 -10.54 32.85
N ASN A 192 28.05 -11.80 32.43
CA ASN A 192 28.47 -12.87 33.32
C ASN A 192 29.98 -13.13 33.23
N SER A 193 30.47 -13.32 32.01
CA SER A 193 31.88 -13.59 31.68
C SER A 193 32.74 -12.33 31.53
N TYR A 194 32.11 -11.16 31.33
CA TYR A 194 32.77 -9.87 31.06
C TYR A 194 33.56 -9.85 29.75
N GLN A 195 33.34 -10.83 28.88
CA GLN A 195 33.98 -10.91 27.57
C GLN A 195 33.23 -10.09 26.53
N ILE A 196 33.99 -9.46 25.62
CA ILE A 196 33.44 -8.81 24.43
C ILE A 196 32.96 -9.90 23.48
N LEU A 197 31.66 -9.92 23.20
CA LEU A 197 31.02 -10.85 22.28
C LEU A 197 31.21 -10.40 20.83
N LYS A 198 31.09 -9.10 20.57
CA LYS A 198 31.23 -8.49 19.25
C LYS A 198 31.46 -6.98 19.33
N SER A 199 31.94 -6.40 18.25
CA SER A 199 32.07 -4.96 18.08
C SER A 199 31.70 -4.52 16.67
N THR A 200 31.40 -3.24 16.49
CA THR A 200 31.32 -2.65 15.16
C THR A 200 32.68 -2.53 14.49
N GLU A 201 32.67 -2.23 13.19
CA GLU A 201 33.78 -1.57 12.49
C GLU A 201 34.06 -0.17 13.09
N ASN A 202 35.17 0.45 12.67
CA ASN A 202 35.56 1.78 13.12
C ASN A 202 34.55 2.84 12.66
N ILE A 203 34.11 3.67 13.60
CA ILE A 203 33.13 4.73 13.38
C ILE A 203 33.84 6.06 13.63
N LEU A 204 33.82 6.92 12.61
CA LEU A 204 34.45 8.23 12.68
C LEU A 204 33.57 9.21 13.44
N TYR A 205 34.20 9.92 14.38
CA TYR A 205 33.65 11.07 15.11
C TYR A 205 32.27 10.83 15.75
N PRO A 206 32.05 9.73 16.51
CA PRO A 206 30.73 9.49 17.06
C PRO A 206 30.37 10.42 18.22
N ASP A 207 29.14 10.90 18.20
CA ASP A 207 28.52 11.58 19.33
C ASP A 207 28.38 10.63 20.53
N LYS A 208 28.50 11.17 21.75
CA LYS A 208 28.26 10.43 22.99
C LYS A 208 26.77 10.11 23.11
N GLY A 209 26.46 8.84 23.41
CA GLY A 209 25.08 8.37 23.59
C GLY A 209 24.83 7.02 22.94
N VAL A 210 24.24 6.10 23.71
CA VAL A 210 23.78 4.80 23.21
C VAL A 210 22.45 4.41 23.84
N HIS A 211 21.51 3.94 23.01
CA HIS A 211 20.15 3.58 23.43
C HIS A 211 19.72 2.26 22.81
N ILE A 212 18.81 1.55 23.46
CA ILE A 212 18.27 0.27 23.01
C ILE A 212 16.76 0.30 23.05
N SER A 213 16.11 -0.32 22.07
CA SER A 213 14.65 -0.46 22.03
C SER A 213 14.28 -1.71 21.24
N GLY A 214 13.72 -2.71 21.92
CA GLY A 214 13.50 -4.04 21.35
C GLY A 214 14.79 -4.65 20.79
N ASP A 215 14.76 -5.09 19.53
CA ASP A 215 15.91 -5.68 18.83
C ASP A 215 16.81 -4.64 18.13
N TYR A 216 16.70 -3.37 18.48
CA TYR A 216 17.46 -2.30 17.86
C TYR A 216 18.34 -1.54 18.87
N ILE A 217 19.53 -1.18 18.43
CA ILE A 217 20.45 -0.29 19.14
C ILE A 217 20.68 0.98 18.32
N ILE A 218 20.72 2.12 19.00
CA ILE A 218 20.94 3.44 18.41
C ILE A 218 22.27 3.96 18.93
N TYR A 219 23.17 4.27 18.01
CA TYR A 219 24.48 4.80 18.30
C TYR A 219 24.91 5.70 17.14
N ASN A 220 25.54 6.85 17.44
CA ASN A 220 25.98 7.85 16.45
C ASN A 220 24.93 8.12 15.36
N LYS A 221 23.72 8.50 15.78
CA LYS A 221 22.57 8.89 14.93
C LYS A 221 22.07 7.82 13.93
N LYS A 222 22.49 6.57 14.06
CA LYS A 222 22.01 5.45 13.24
C LYS A 222 21.49 4.32 14.12
N SER A 223 20.53 3.54 13.62
CA SER A 223 20.10 2.31 14.26
C SER A 223 20.76 1.09 13.62
N SER A 224 20.85 0.01 14.37
CA SER A 224 21.34 -1.29 13.91
C SER A 224 20.60 -2.38 14.67
N THR A 225 20.51 -3.57 14.10
CA THR A 225 19.91 -4.69 14.84
C THR A 225 20.89 -5.20 15.89
N LEU A 226 20.38 -5.71 17.02
CA LEU A 226 21.24 -6.30 18.05
C LEU A 226 21.99 -7.54 17.54
N ASN A 227 21.52 -8.20 16.48
CA ASN A 227 22.19 -9.35 15.86
C ASN A 227 23.36 -8.92 14.97
N ASP A 228 23.16 -7.88 14.16
CA ASP A 228 24.18 -7.30 13.29
C ASP A 228 24.37 -5.80 13.58
N LEU A 229 25.45 -5.50 14.31
CA LEU A 229 25.81 -4.14 14.71
C LEU A 229 26.40 -3.32 13.55
N ASN A 230 26.86 -3.97 12.48
CA ASN A 230 27.47 -3.31 11.32
C ASN A 230 26.44 -2.98 10.24
N ASN A 231 25.27 -3.61 10.25
CA ASN A 231 24.13 -3.23 9.42
C ASN A 231 23.45 -1.95 9.95
N ARG A 232 24.07 -0.81 9.65
CA ARG A 232 23.64 0.50 10.12
C ARG A 232 22.62 1.11 9.18
N VAL A 233 21.39 1.23 9.66
CA VAL A 233 20.24 1.79 8.93
C VAL A 233 19.73 3.05 9.62
N GLY A 234 19.08 3.92 8.85
CA GLY A 234 18.54 5.18 9.35
C GLY A 234 19.61 6.24 9.62
N TYR A 235 19.21 7.50 9.48
CA TYR A 235 19.96 8.65 9.99
C TYR A 235 18.98 9.58 10.68
N TYR A 236 19.14 9.76 11.98
CA TYR A 236 18.24 10.57 12.79
C TYR A 236 18.80 11.98 12.97
N LYS A 237 17.95 12.98 12.75
CA LYS A 237 18.32 14.37 12.97
C LYS A 237 18.24 14.68 14.48
N GLY A 238 19.34 15.19 15.03
CA GLY A 238 19.50 15.45 16.47
C GLY A 238 20.11 14.26 17.21
N ASN A 239 20.53 14.48 18.45
CA ASN A 239 21.05 13.41 19.29
C ASN A 239 19.88 12.57 19.83
N ALA A 240 20.06 11.25 19.84
CA ALA A 240 19.15 10.35 20.54
C ALA A 240 19.20 10.67 22.03
N ILE A 241 18.03 10.74 22.67
CA ILE A 241 17.92 11.03 24.11
C ILE A 241 17.22 9.90 24.86
N TYR A 242 16.34 9.16 24.19
CA TYR A 242 15.60 8.04 24.77
C TYR A 242 15.11 7.10 23.66
N ALA A 243 15.07 5.80 23.93
CA ALA A 243 14.46 4.82 23.05
C ALA A 243 13.82 3.72 23.89
N ASP A 244 12.57 3.40 23.59
CA ASP A 244 11.85 2.28 24.21
C ASP A 244 10.62 1.92 23.37
N LYS A 245 10.10 0.70 23.53
CA LYS A 245 8.90 0.16 22.84
C LYS A 245 8.81 0.44 21.33
N GLY A 246 9.93 0.37 20.62
CA GLY A 246 10.02 0.60 19.17
C GLY A 246 10.13 2.08 18.74
N PHE A 247 10.07 3.02 19.69
CA PHE A 247 10.20 4.45 19.44
C PHE A 247 11.59 4.97 19.80
N LEU A 248 12.06 5.94 19.02
CA LEU A 248 13.26 6.73 19.28
C LEU A 248 12.89 8.20 19.42
N PHE A 249 13.27 8.80 20.55
CA PHE A 249 13.19 10.22 20.79
C PHE A 249 14.58 10.83 20.57
N THR A 250 14.64 11.83 19.70
CA THR A 250 15.76 12.77 19.60
C THR A 250 15.39 14.08 20.32
N GLU A 251 16.36 14.98 20.46
CA GLU A 251 16.13 16.31 21.04
C GLU A 251 14.96 17.09 20.40
N PHE A 252 14.57 16.76 19.17
CA PHE A 252 13.57 17.52 18.40
C PHE A 252 12.43 16.68 17.85
N SER A 253 12.52 15.35 17.85
CA SER A 253 11.65 14.52 17.03
C SER A 253 11.53 13.10 17.53
N ILE A 254 10.41 12.47 17.19
CA ILE A 254 10.12 11.07 17.50
C ILE A 254 10.18 10.26 16.20
N PHE A 255 10.77 9.07 16.23
CA PHE A 255 10.92 8.19 15.08
C PHE A 255 10.45 6.76 15.42
N ASP A 256 9.90 6.09 14.42
CA ASP A 256 9.73 4.63 14.45
C ASP A 256 11.08 3.99 14.06
N ILE A 257 11.67 3.22 14.97
CA ILE A 257 13.03 2.71 14.78
C ILE A 257 13.09 1.67 13.66
N LYS A 258 12.05 0.84 13.52
CA LYS A 258 12.00 -0.25 12.54
C LYS A 258 11.95 0.27 11.11
N THR A 259 11.16 1.31 10.88
CA THR A 259 10.91 1.90 9.55
C THR A 259 11.79 3.11 9.26
N ASN A 260 12.48 3.66 10.26
CA ASN A 260 13.24 4.91 10.20
C ASN A 260 12.41 6.14 9.79
N LYS A 261 11.07 6.07 9.91
CA LYS A 261 10.18 7.19 9.60
C LYS A 261 10.06 8.11 10.82
N LYS A 262 10.14 9.42 10.60
CA LYS A 262 9.79 10.42 11.63
C LYS A 262 8.29 10.35 11.90
N ILE A 263 7.92 10.14 13.16
CA ILE A 263 6.54 10.12 13.64
C ILE A 263 6.05 11.54 13.89
N SER A 264 6.83 12.33 14.64
CA SER A 264 6.40 13.65 15.09
C SER A 264 7.58 14.56 15.43
N THR A 265 7.32 15.87 15.51
CA THR A 265 8.25 16.87 16.05
C THR A 265 7.85 17.15 17.49
N LEU A 266 8.81 17.15 18.41
CA LEU A 266 8.52 17.55 19.79
C LEU A 266 8.13 19.03 19.84
N PRO A 267 7.22 19.44 20.73
CA PRO A 267 6.79 20.84 20.86
C PRO A 267 7.98 21.75 21.15
N ASP A 268 8.86 21.30 22.04
CA ASP A 268 10.08 21.99 22.45
C ASP A 268 11.29 21.05 22.46
N LYS A 269 12.49 21.63 22.46
CA LYS A 269 13.73 20.86 22.60
C LYS A 269 13.73 20.14 23.95
N THR A 270 13.70 18.82 23.94
CA THR A 270 13.64 18.00 25.16
C THR A 270 14.97 17.30 25.42
N LYS A 271 15.38 17.19 26.69
CA LYS A 271 16.58 16.44 27.09
C LYS A 271 16.29 15.12 27.81
N LEU A 272 15.18 15.05 28.54
CA LEU A 272 14.78 13.84 29.27
C LEU A 272 13.39 13.41 28.82
N VAL A 273 13.29 12.13 28.48
CA VAL A 273 12.05 11.43 28.13
C VAL A 273 11.97 10.17 28.97
N LEU A 274 10.75 9.79 29.35
CA LEU A 274 10.44 8.53 30.01
C LEU A 274 9.12 8.01 29.46
N MET A 275 9.00 6.69 29.34
CA MET A 275 7.75 6.03 29.02
C MET A 275 7.46 4.97 30.08
N ASP A 276 6.21 4.89 30.52
CA ASP A 276 5.77 3.88 31.48
C ASP A 276 5.23 2.61 30.79
N GLU A 277 4.88 1.60 31.59
CA GLU A 277 4.31 0.34 31.08
C GLU A 277 2.97 0.54 30.36
N LYS A 278 2.21 1.58 30.72
CA LYS A 278 0.92 1.96 30.12
C LYS A 278 1.08 2.83 28.86
N GLU A 279 2.32 3.06 28.41
CA GLU A 279 2.68 3.91 27.26
C GLU A 279 2.37 5.41 27.47
N ASN A 280 2.21 5.85 28.72
CA ASN A 280 2.26 7.28 29.02
C ASN A 280 3.67 7.80 28.81
N ILE A 281 3.78 9.00 28.24
CA ILE A 281 5.05 9.64 27.89
C ILE A 281 5.23 10.87 28.76
N TYR A 282 6.40 10.96 29.37
CA TYR A 282 6.79 12.07 30.21
C TYR A 282 7.90 12.85 29.53
N LEU A 283 7.64 14.13 29.22
CA LEU A 283 8.62 15.04 28.64
C LEU A 283 9.02 16.07 29.70
N TYR A 284 10.32 16.24 29.90
CA TYR A 284 10.84 17.30 30.77
C TYR A 284 11.20 18.54 29.95
N ASP A 285 10.48 19.62 30.22
CA ASP A 285 10.76 20.97 29.75
C ASP A 285 11.71 21.65 30.76
N GLU A 286 12.97 21.73 30.37
CA GLU A 286 14.05 22.33 31.16
C GLU A 286 13.87 23.84 31.30
N GLU A 287 13.37 24.53 30.26
CA GLU A 287 13.24 25.99 30.27
C GLU A 287 12.21 26.46 31.30
N ASN A 288 11.13 25.70 31.46
CA ASN A 288 10.04 26.05 32.38
C ASN A 288 10.01 25.22 33.68
N ASN A 289 10.95 24.28 33.85
CA ASN A 289 10.98 23.31 34.94
C ASN A 289 9.65 22.56 35.09
N LYS A 290 9.15 22.01 33.98
CA LYS A 290 7.88 21.28 33.96
C LYS A 290 8.07 19.87 33.44
N ILE A 291 7.35 18.94 34.05
CA ILE A 291 7.17 17.61 33.47
C ILE A 291 5.77 17.56 32.90
N TYR A 292 5.67 17.29 31.60
CA TYR A 292 4.42 17.06 30.92
C TYR A 292 4.15 15.56 30.83
N ARG A 293 2.94 15.13 31.22
CA ARG A 293 2.47 13.76 30.97
C ARG A 293 1.51 13.76 29.79
N TYR A 294 1.81 12.90 28.83
CA TYR A 294 1.00 12.59 27.67
C TYR A 294 0.51 11.16 27.79
N SER A 295 -0.77 10.91 27.51
CA SER A 295 -1.32 9.55 27.62
C SER A 295 -0.96 8.69 26.40
N SER A 296 -0.45 9.31 25.35
CA SER A 296 0.04 8.67 24.13
C SER A 296 0.91 9.62 23.31
N LEU A 297 1.59 9.10 22.28
CA LEU A 297 2.31 9.91 21.28
C LEU A 297 1.41 10.96 20.61
N TYR A 298 0.11 10.68 20.51
CA TYR A 298 -0.89 11.56 19.90
C TYR A 298 -1.12 12.86 20.69
N ASP A 299 -0.91 12.84 22.00
CA ASP A 299 -1.13 14.03 22.82
C ASP A 299 0.06 15.02 22.73
N ILE A 300 1.24 14.56 22.29
CA ILE A 300 2.47 15.38 22.18
C ILE A 300 2.41 16.33 20.98
N ASP A 301 1.77 15.91 19.90
CA ASP A 301 1.66 16.67 18.68
C ASP A 301 0.21 16.64 18.18
N PRO A 302 -0.60 17.68 18.46
CA PRO A 302 -1.96 17.77 17.95
C PRO A 302 -2.03 17.89 16.41
N LYS A 303 -0.88 18.02 15.70
CA LYS A 303 -0.80 17.80 14.24
C LYS A 303 -1.02 16.35 13.85
N LEU A 304 -1.03 15.40 14.81
CA LEU A 304 -1.64 14.08 14.70
C LEU A 304 -3.18 14.15 14.66
N ASN A 305 -3.71 15.16 13.95
CA ASN A 305 -4.97 15.03 13.24
C ASN A 305 -4.80 13.87 12.25
N GLU A 306 -5.08 12.65 12.72
CA GLU A 306 -5.55 11.60 11.86
C GLU A 306 -6.86 12.09 11.21
N THR A 307 -6.70 12.63 10.00
CA THR A 307 -7.69 12.84 8.95
C THR A 307 -9.10 13.22 9.43
N LEU A 308 -9.37 14.51 9.70
CA LEU A 308 -10.75 15.02 9.67
C LEU A 308 -11.33 14.65 8.29
N LYS A 309 -12.16 13.61 8.30
CA LYS A 309 -12.88 13.07 7.16
C LYS A 309 -14.24 13.75 7.15
N ILE A 310 -14.57 14.30 6.00
CA ILE A 310 -15.82 15.01 5.80
C ILE A 310 -16.46 14.32 4.61
N TYR A 311 -17.66 13.82 4.77
CA TYR A 311 -18.40 13.20 3.68
C TYR A 311 -19.86 13.53 3.84
N ILE A 312 -20.66 13.21 2.82
CA ILE A 312 -22.10 13.41 2.86
C ILE A 312 -22.74 12.04 2.69
N ASN A 313 -23.69 11.70 3.57
CA ASN A 313 -24.42 10.44 3.44
C ASN A 313 -25.56 10.55 2.43
N ASP A 314 -26.24 9.44 2.14
CA ASP A 314 -27.32 9.38 1.15
C ASP A 314 -28.49 10.33 1.45
N TYR A 315 -28.69 10.65 2.73
CA TYR A 315 -29.69 11.62 3.19
C TYR A 315 -29.26 13.08 3.03
N GLY A 316 -28.06 13.34 2.49
CA GLY A 316 -27.53 14.69 2.29
C GLY A 316 -27.00 15.33 3.57
N HIS A 317 -26.83 14.56 4.63
CA HIS A 317 -26.28 15.05 5.89
C HIS A 317 -24.76 15.05 5.83
N TRP A 318 -24.15 16.13 6.29
CA TRP A 318 -22.71 16.25 6.42
C TRP A 318 -22.25 15.42 7.60
N ILE A 319 -21.37 14.47 7.33
CA ILE A 319 -20.76 13.61 8.31
C ILE A 319 -19.31 14.04 8.47
N PHE A 320 -18.96 14.40 9.69
CA PHE A 320 -17.60 14.68 10.10
C PHE A 320 -17.17 13.51 10.95
N THR A 321 -16.11 12.81 10.57
CA THR A 321 -15.49 11.77 11.38
C THR A 321 -14.02 12.08 11.55
N TRP A 322 -13.49 11.68 12.69
CA TRP A 322 -12.08 11.73 13.01
C TRP A 322 -11.76 10.45 13.76
N ASP A 323 -10.49 10.09 13.84
CA ASP A 323 -10.12 8.91 14.61
C ASP A 323 -10.36 9.17 16.11
N LYS A 324 -10.84 8.15 16.81
CA LYS A 324 -11.36 8.30 18.17
C LYS A 324 -10.20 8.56 19.13
N ILE A 325 -10.09 9.80 19.59
CA ILE A 325 -9.17 10.17 20.67
C ILE A 325 -9.77 9.65 21.99
N THR A 326 -8.95 9.12 22.89
CA THR A 326 -9.31 8.60 24.22
C THR A 326 -9.81 9.68 25.20
N ASN A 327 -10.12 10.89 24.73
CA ASN A 327 -10.56 12.02 25.54
C ASN A 327 -12.02 11.86 26.00
N THR A 328 -12.25 11.86 27.32
CA THR A 328 -13.59 11.67 27.90
C THR A 328 -14.44 12.96 28.00
N GLN A 329 -13.92 14.12 27.55
CA GLN A 329 -14.64 15.42 27.59
C GLN A 329 -15.37 15.80 26.29
N GLY A 330 -15.17 15.08 25.18
CA GLY A 330 -15.81 15.32 23.89
C GLY A 330 -15.14 16.40 23.02
N TYR A 331 -15.77 16.78 21.91
CA TYR A 331 -15.18 17.56 20.81
C TYR A 331 -16.01 18.78 20.42
N ASN A 332 -15.33 19.79 19.87
CA ASN A 332 -15.93 20.93 19.17
C ASN A 332 -15.46 20.95 17.72
N LEU A 333 -16.39 21.28 16.83
CA LEU A 333 -16.16 21.47 15.42
C LEU A 333 -16.26 22.96 15.12
N TRP A 334 -15.26 23.49 14.43
CA TRP A 334 -15.13 24.92 14.16
C TRP A 334 -15.13 25.18 12.67
N TYR A 335 -15.65 26.33 12.25
CA TYR A 335 -15.57 26.79 10.88
C TYR A 335 -15.24 28.27 10.75
N LYS A 336 -14.63 28.62 9.63
CA LYS A 336 -14.32 30.00 9.22
C LYS A 336 -14.55 30.15 7.72
N VAL A 337 -15.12 31.28 7.31
CA VAL A 337 -15.36 31.60 5.89
C VAL A 337 -14.22 32.47 5.37
N GLY A 338 -13.65 32.13 4.22
CA GLY A 338 -12.59 32.93 3.59
C GLY A 338 -11.88 32.21 2.44
N SER A 339 -11.15 32.97 1.61
CA SER A 339 -10.26 32.42 0.58
C SER A 339 -8.91 31.96 1.14
N GLU A 340 -8.48 32.56 2.25
CA GLU A 340 -7.19 32.33 2.91
C GLU A 340 -7.36 32.10 4.43
N ILE A 341 -6.46 31.31 5.02
CA ILE A 341 -6.48 30.98 6.46
C ILE A 341 -6.15 32.21 7.33
N TYR A 342 -5.32 33.12 6.81
CA TYR A 342 -4.77 34.27 7.53
C TYR A 342 -5.64 35.54 7.48
N ASP A 343 -6.82 35.49 6.86
CA ASP A 343 -7.74 36.63 6.83
C ASP A 343 -8.35 36.91 8.23
N ASN A 344 -8.85 38.12 8.49
CA ASN A 344 -9.38 38.57 9.79
C ASN A 344 -10.80 38.04 10.12
N SER A 345 -11.32 37.07 9.35
CA SER A 345 -12.69 36.57 9.55
C SER A 345 -12.88 35.79 10.86
N LYS A 346 -14.07 35.89 11.45
CA LYS A 346 -14.41 35.29 12.75
C LYS A 346 -14.49 33.76 12.66
N LEU A 347 -13.89 33.08 13.64
CA LEU A 347 -14.03 31.65 13.85
C LEU A 347 -15.30 31.34 14.65
N THR A 348 -16.10 30.41 14.15
CA THR A 348 -17.43 30.09 14.70
C THR A 348 -17.54 28.60 14.98
N ARG A 349 -18.18 28.24 16.10
CA ARG A 349 -18.44 26.85 16.45
C ARG A 349 -19.62 26.29 15.64
N LEU A 350 -19.45 25.15 15.00
CA LEU A 350 -20.46 24.49 14.15
C LEU A 350 -21.47 23.67 14.98
N ASN A 351 -21.00 22.99 16.03
CA ASN A 351 -21.83 22.20 16.92
C ASN A 351 -22.41 23.03 18.08
N LYS A 352 -23.69 22.84 18.38
CA LYS A 352 -24.36 23.51 19.51
C LYS A 352 -23.95 22.90 20.84
N GLU A 353 -23.92 21.58 20.90
CA GLU A 353 -23.50 20.79 22.07
C GLU A 353 -22.19 20.08 21.78
N VAL A 354 -21.45 19.77 22.85
CA VAL A 354 -20.19 19.03 22.77
C VAL A 354 -20.44 17.64 22.19
N ILE A 355 -19.62 17.24 21.22
CA ILE A 355 -19.77 15.97 20.52
C ILE A 355 -19.06 14.89 21.34
N LYS A 356 -19.77 13.84 21.79
CA LYS A 356 -19.17 12.78 22.62
C LYS A 356 -18.61 11.59 21.83
N GLU A 357 -18.97 11.49 20.57
CA GLU A 357 -18.51 10.45 19.65
C GLU A 357 -17.47 11.04 18.68
N ASN A 358 -16.71 10.19 18.00
CA ASN A 358 -15.77 10.61 16.96
C ASN A 358 -16.45 10.86 15.61
N LYS A 359 -17.73 11.24 15.67
CA LYS A 359 -18.62 11.47 14.55
C LYS A 359 -19.59 12.59 14.87
N PHE A 360 -19.76 13.52 13.94
CA PHE A 360 -20.78 14.56 14.00
C PHE A 360 -21.59 14.58 12.72
N VAL A 361 -22.92 14.60 12.86
CA VAL A 361 -23.86 14.61 11.74
C VAL A 361 -24.60 15.93 11.72
N LEU A 362 -24.39 16.70 10.67
CA LEU A 362 -25.05 17.98 10.46
C LEU A 362 -26.01 17.88 9.27
N LYS A 363 -27.31 18.00 9.56
CA LYS A 363 -28.37 17.86 8.53
C LYS A 363 -28.25 18.91 7.42
N ASN A 364 -27.99 20.16 7.81
CA ASN A 364 -27.84 21.29 6.89
C ASN A 364 -26.68 22.18 7.37
N LEU A 365 -25.85 22.65 6.43
CA LEU A 365 -24.87 23.67 6.74
C LEU A 365 -25.56 25.00 7.07
N PRO A 366 -24.96 25.85 7.93
CA PRO A 366 -25.36 27.24 8.07
C PRO A 366 -25.42 27.95 6.71
N LYS A 367 -26.49 28.71 6.45
CA LYS A 367 -26.68 29.47 5.19
C LYS A 367 -25.48 30.36 4.85
N GLU A 368 -24.81 30.88 5.87
CA GLU A 368 -23.67 31.77 5.73
C GLU A 368 -22.40 31.12 5.16
N ILE A 369 -22.29 29.79 5.25
CA ILE A 369 -21.18 29.01 4.67
C ILE A 369 -21.58 28.27 3.39
N GLU A 370 -22.88 28.29 3.08
CA GLU A 370 -23.42 27.74 1.86
C GLU A 370 -22.80 28.47 0.66
N ASN A 371 -22.29 27.70 -0.30
CA ASN A 371 -21.65 28.18 -1.52
C ASN A 371 -20.33 28.97 -1.34
N LYS A 372 -19.64 28.80 -0.20
CA LYS A 372 -18.37 29.48 0.07
C LYS A 372 -17.21 28.50 0.25
N THR A 373 -16.00 29.06 0.25
CA THR A 373 -14.81 28.37 0.77
C THR A 373 -14.80 28.52 2.28
N VAL A 374 -14.66 27.39 2.96
CA VAL A 374 -14.76 27.26 4.40
C VAL A 374 -13.58 26.46 4.91
N PHE A 375 -13.02 26.89 6.02
CA PHE A 375 -11.99 26.18 6.75
C PHE A 375 -12.63 25.52 7.96
N ILE A 376 -12.47 24.19 8.13
CA ILE A 376 -13.08 23.43 9.22
C ILE A 376 -12.00 22.71 10.03
N ALA A 377 -12.09 22.77 11.35
CA ALA A 377 -11.22 22.04 12.26
C ALA A 377 -12.06 21.31 13.31
N VAL A 378 -11.59 20.16 13.77
CA VAL A 378 -12.08 19.52 15.00
C VAL A 378 -11.04 19.77 16.08
N THR A 379 -11.50 20.08 17.29
CA THR A 379 -10.64 20.18 18.46
C THR A 379 -11.27 19.40 19.61
N PRO A 380 -10.47 18.85 20.51
CA PRO A 380 -10.95 18.50 21.85
C PRO A 380 -11.70 19.68 22.49
N LYS A 381 -12.68 19.39 23.33
CA LYS A 381 -13.32 20.42 24.16
C LYS A 381 -12.28 20.90 25.18
N ALA A 382 -11.88 22.17 25.11
CA ALA A 382 -11.12 22.85 26.16
C ALA A 382 -11.70 24.25 26.40
N GLU A 383 -11.57 24.76 27.63
CA GLU A 383 -12.14 26.06 28.04
C GLU A 383 -11.42 27.24 27.37
N ASN A 384 -10.12 27.10 27.07
CA ASN A 384 -9.30 28.09 26.39
C ASN A 384 -8.46 27.41 25.29
N ILE A 385 -8.97 27.38 24.06
CA ILE A 385 -8.20 26.89 22.91
C ILE A 385 -7.51 28.08 22.25
N ASP A 386 -6.21 27.98 22.06
CA ASP A 386 -5.43 28.97 21.32
C ASP A 386 -5.90 29.03 19.86
N PHE A 387 -6.22 30.24 19.41
CA PHE A 387 -6.70 30.51 18.07
C PHE A 387 -5.70 30.13 16.99
N ASP A 388 -4.40 30.25 17.26
CA ASP A 388 -3.36 29.89 16.30
C ASP A 388 -3.24 28.36 16.16
N ILE A 389 -3.50 27.61 17.24
CA ILE A 389 -3.59 26.14 17.20
C ILE A 389 -4.78 25.68 16.35
N VAL A 390 -5.94 26.34 16.42
CA VAL A 390 -7.09 25.97 15.57
C VAL A 390 -6.80 26.25 14.09
N LYS A 391 -6.15 27.39 13.77
CA LYS A 391 -5.84 27.78 12.39
C LYS A 391 -4.90 26.80 11.69
N GLU A 392 -3.84 26.35 12.36
CA GLU A 392 -2.87 25.41 11.79
C GLU A 392 -3.51 24.05 11.44
N ASN A 393 -4.64 23.73 12.08
CA ASN A 393 -5.36 22.46 11.95
C ASN A 393 -6.62 22.54 11.06
N MET A 394 -6.84 23.66 10.37
CA MET A 394 -8.02 23.85 9.54
C MET A 394 -7.89 23.20 8.15
N LYS A 395 -8.88 22.37 7.80
CA LYS A 395 -9.05 21.82 6.45
C LYS A 395 -9.85 22.77 5.58
N LYS A 396 -9.30 23.18 4.44
CA LYS A 396 -9.98 24.00 3.42
C LYS A 396 -10.98 23.17 2.62
N ILE A 397 -12.21 23.67 2.49
CA ILE A 397 -13.33 23.00 1.83
C ILE A 397 -14.05 24.01 0.93
N SER A 398 -14.42 23.61 -0.29
CA SER A 398 -15.24 24.43 -1.18
C SER A 398 -16.66 23.87 -1.26
N VAL A 399 -17.61 24.46 -0.54
CA VAL A 399 -18.96 23.90 -0.32
C VAL A 399 -19.77 23.73 -1.62
N ASN A 400 -19.53 24.56 -2.64
CA ASN A 400 -20.17 24.42 -3.96
C ASN A 400 -19.87 23.08 -4.64
N LYS A 401 -18.61 22.63 -4.58
CA LYS A 401 -18.16 21.38 -5.20
C LYS A 401 -18.76 20.13 -4.53
N PHE A 402 -19.20 20.25 -3.27
CA PHE A 402 -19.81 19.15 -2.51
C PHE A 402 -21.29 18.92 -2.85
N LYS A 403 -22.07 19.97 -3.13
CA LYS A 403 -23.47 19.80 -3.55
C LYS A 403 -23.57 19.08 -4.90
N GLU A 404 -22.68 19.40 -5.83
CA GLU A 404 -22.58 18.71 -7.13
C GLU A 404 -22.19 17.23 -6.93
N LEU A 405 -21.19 16.94 -6.10
CA LEU A 405 -20.75 15.57 -5.77
C LEU A 405 -21.82 14.74 -5.03
N ASN A 406 -22.58 15.36 -4.14
CA ASN A 406 -23.61 14.67 -3.36
C ASN A 406 -24.88 14.39 -4.17
N ASN A 407 -25.24 15.29 -5.10
CA ASN A 407 -26.29 15.00 -6.08
C ASN A 407 -25.89 13.82 -6.97
N TYR A 408 -24.60 13.71 -7.31
CA TYR A 408 -24.05 12.58 -8.05
C TYR A 408 -24.11 11.25 -7.27
N LEU A 409 -23.72 11.24 -5.99
CA LEU A 409 -23.72 10.01 -5.16
C LEU A 409 -25.14 9.47 -4.89
N ARG A 410 -26.13 10.36 -4.72
CA ARG A 410 -27.55 9.98 -4.53
C ARG A 410 -28.18 9.28 -5.74
N GLU A 411 -27.70 9.54 -6.95
CA GLU A 411 -28.21 8.85 -8.15
C GLU A 411 -27.85 7.35 -8.18
N PHE A 412 -26.82 6.92 -7.44
CA PHE A 412 -26.24 5.57 -7.53
C PHE A 412 -26.50 4.65 -6.32
N ASN A 413 -27.21 5.10 -5.28
CA ASN A 413 -27.75 4.26 -4.19
C ASN A 413 -26.72 3.29 -3.55
N LEU A 414 -25.49 3.78 -3.35
CA LEU A 414 -24.39 3.02 -2.75
C LEU A 414 -24.61 2.95 -1.23
N GLY A 415 -25.00 1.77 -0.72
CA GLY A 415 -25.36 1.58 0.70
C GLY A 415 -24.28 1.97 1.72
N GLU A 416 -24.68 1.96 3.00
CA GLU A 416 -24.06 2.60 4.18
C GLU A 416 -22.53 2.40 4.39
N GLU A 417 -21.86 1.48 3.69
CA GLU A 417 -20.44 1.15 3.85
C GLU A 417 -19.48 1.86 2.88
N ASN A 418 -19.97 2.63 1.91
CA ASN A 418 -19.15 3.20 0.82
C ASN A 418 -18.66 4.65 1.06
N ALA A 419 -17.93 4.90 2.15
CA ALA A 419 -17.41 6.24 2.46
C ALA A 419 -16.23 6.64 1.55
N VAL A 420 -16.36 7.76 0.81
CA VAL A 420 -15.27 8.36 0.02
C VAL A 420 -14.34 9.17 0.93
N ASN A 421 -13.08 8.77 1.05
CA ASN A 421 -12.07 9.50 1.84
C ASN A 421 -11.55 10.73 1.04
N LEU A 422 -11.58 11.92 1.66
CA LEU A 422 -11.33 13.23 1.04
C LEU A 422 -9.86 13.67 0.92
N ASP A 423 -8.88 12.87 1.35
CA ASP A 423 -7.47 13.28 1.28
C ASP A 423 -6.92 13.37 -0.15
N PHE A 424 -7.72 13.03 -1.15
CA PHE A 424 -7.36 13.07 -2.55
C PHE A 424 -7.33 14.48 -3.18
N ILE A 425 -7.66 15.57 -2.46
CA ILE A 425 -7.93 16.87 -3.11
C ILE A 425 -6.80 17.92 -3.01
N ALA A 426 -5.73 17.75 -2.24
CA ALA A 426 -4.68 18.78 -2.24
C ALA A 426 -3.29 18.31 -1.75
N THR A 427 -2.39 17.92 -2.66
CA THR A 427 -1.05 18.55 -2.85
C THR A 427 -0.21 17.85 -3.93
N LYS A 428 0.48 18.68 -4.73
CA LYS A 428 1.65 18.43 -5.63
C LYS A 428 1.79 17.06 -6.34
N VAL A 429 1.62 17.12 -7.67
CA VAL A 429 2.22 16.23 -8.64
C VAL A 429 3.73 16.47 -8.64
N GLU A 430 4.47 15.60 -7.96
CA GLU A 430 5.81 15.11 -8.28
C GLU A 430 6.19 14.13 -7.16
N ASN A 431 6.25 12.84 -7.51
CA ASN A 431 6.66 11.72 -6.64
C ASN A 431 6.03 11.67 -5.24
N TYR A 432 4.87 11.03 -5.13
CA TYR A 432 4.45 10.43 -3.86
C TYR A 432 4.22 8.94 -4.01
N ASN A 433 5.02 8.22 -3.25
CA ASN A 433 5.11 6.79 -3.09
C ASN A 433 5.11 6.58 -1.57
N LYS A 434 4.01 6.02 -1.02
CA LYS A 434 3.95 5.15 0.17
C LYS A 434 2.53 5.00 0.74
N ASP A 435 2.12 3.73 0.78
CA ASP A 435 1.22 3.08 1.73
C ASP A 435 -0.21 3.65 1.85
N ILE A 436 -1.00 3.54 0.77
CA ILE A 436 -2.46 3.67 0.85
C ILE A 436 -3.04 2.36 1.38
N LYS A 437 -3.37 2.30 2.69
CA LYS A 437 -4.28 1.30 3.25
C LYS A 437 -5.71 1.84 3.25
N THR A 438 -6.31 1.98 2.07
CA THR A 438 -7.75 2.33 1.96
C THR A 438 -8.57 1.07 1.88
N GLY A 439 -9.64 0.98 2.65
CA GLY A 439 -10.69 -0.02 2.42
C GLY A 439 -11.16 0.04 0.97
N ASP A 440 -10.97 -1.08 0.27
CA ASP A 440 -11.55 -1.62 -0.97
C ASP A 440 -11.93 -0.73 -2.19
N ILE A 441 -11.79 0.61 -2.17
CA ILE A 441 -12.32 1.50 -3.22
C ILE A 441 -11.38 2.70 -3.50
N VAL A 442 -10.97 2.85 -4.77
CA VAL A 442 -10.23 4.01 -5.32
C VAL A 442 -11.13 4.76 -6.32
N ILE A 443 -11.59 5.98 -6.00
CA ILE A 443 -12.47 6.76 -6.89
C ILE A 443 -11.68 7.85 -7.60
N PHE A 444 -11.65 7.87 -8.93
CA PHE A 444 -11.24 9.07 -9.67
C PHE A 444 -12.45 10.00 -9.80
N ASN A 445 -12.44 11.11 -9.07
CA ASN A 445 -13.44 12.16 -9.28
C ASN A 445 -13.08 13.00 -10.54
N GLU A 446 -14.08 13.37 -11.33
CA GLU A 446 -14.01 14.25 -12.50
C GLU A 446 -13.21 15.54 -12.23
N MET A 447 -13.30 16.10 -11.03
CA MET A 447 -12.58 17.32 -10.66
C MET A 447 -11.06 17.11 -10.54
N LEU A 448 -10.64 15.99 -9.95
CA LEU A 448 -9.21 15.62 -9.88
C LEU A 448 -8.69 15.30 -11.28
N PHE A 449 -9.51 14.61 -12.06
CA PHE A 449 -9.20 14.25 -13.43
C PHE A 449 -8.99 15.47 -14.34
N ASN A 450 -9.87 16.47 -14.24
CA ASN A 450 -9.74 17.73 -14.96
C ASN A 450 -8.57 18.58 -14.44
N THR A 451 -8.33 18.62 -13.12
CA THR A 451 -7.18 19.35 -12.54
C THR A 451 -5.84 18.79 -13.02
N LEU A 452 -5.74 17.47 -13.25
CA LEU A 452 -4.56 16.81 -13.84
C LEU A 452 -4.44 16.98 -15.35
N LEU A 453 -5.56 17.16 -16.06
CA LEU A 453 -5.59 17.42 -17.51
C LEU A 453 -5.27 18.87 -17.87
N ASP A 454 -5.67 19.83 -17.05
CA ASP A 454 -5.59 21.27 -17.33
C ASP A 454 -4.29 21.91 -16.81
N LYS A 455 -3.54 21.23 -15.92
CA LYS A 455 -2.38 21.84 -15.25
C LYS A 455 -1.06 21.85 -16.02
N VAL A 456 -0.92 21.25 -17.20
CA VAL A 456 0.40 21.26 -17.84
C VAL A 456 0.39 21.30 -19.36
N GLY A 457 1.08 22.30 -19.92
CA GLY A 457 1.65 22.26 -21.26
C GLY A 457 2.81 21.27 -21.40
N THR A 458 2.86 20.20 -20.58
CA THR A 458 3.81 19.09 -20.71
C THR A 458 3.07 17.80 -21.07
N LYS A 459 3.75 16.99 -21.87
CA LYS A 459 3.25 15.74 -22.45
C LYS A 459 3.19 14.64 -21.39
N ILE A 460 2.14 14.61 -20.56
CA ILE A 460 1.89 13.50 -19.62
C ILE A 460 1.53 12.24 -20.42
N THR A 461 2.37 11.22 -20.38
CA THR A 461 2.20 9.93 -21.10
C THR A 461 1.56 8.83 -20.25
N SER A 462 1.57 8.91 -18.92
CA SER A 462 0.89 7.94 -18.06
C SER A 462 0.38 8.54 -16.75
N TYR A 463 -0.69 7.95 -16.21
CA TYR A 463 -1.21 8.20 -14.86
C TYR A 463 -0.86 7.00 -14.00
N ASN A 464 0.04 7.18 -13.03
CA ASN A 464 0.51 6.10 -12.17
C ASN A 464 -0.23 6.17 -10.82
N LEU A 465 -0.86 5.06 -10.45
CA LEU A 465 -1.41 4.79 -9.13
C LEU A 465 -0.59 3.68 -8.48
N GLU A 466 -0.20 3.88 -7.23
CA GLU A 466 0.39 2.84 -6.40
C GLU A 466 -0.50 2.66 -5.17
N CYS A 467 -1.07 1.48 -4.97
CA CYS A 467 -1.99 1.17 -3.87
C CYS A 467 -1.80 -0.26 -3.36
N GLU A 468 -2.09 -0.52 -2.08
CA GLU A 468 -2.18 -1.88 -1.54
C GLU A 468 -3.66 -2.20 -1.30
N PHE A 469 -4.11 -3.42 -1.65
CA PHE A 469 -5.49 -3.82 -1.37
C PHE A 469 -5.62 -5.31 -1.00
N ASN A 470 -6.38 -5.57 0.06
CA ASN A 470 -6.49 -6.90 0.63
C ASN A 470 -7.39 -7.83 -0.20
N ASN A 471 -8.61 -7.40 -0.54
CA ASN A 471 -9.59 -8.25 -1.22
C ASN A 471 -10.09 -7.67 -2.54
N LYS A 472 -10.44 -6.38 -2.55
CA LYS A 472 -11.07 -5.74 -3.70
C LYS A 472 -10.45 -4.37 -3.97
N LEU A 473 -10.36 -4.01 -5.25
CA LEU A 473 -9.98 -2.69 -5.72
C LEU A 473 -11.03 -2.24 -6.72
N MET A 474 -11.77 -1.17 -6.42
CA MET A 474 -12.69 -0.56 -7.36
C MET A 474 -12.12 0.76 -7.89
N ILE A 475 -12.21 0.98 -9.20
CA ILE A 475 -11.75 2.17 -9.91
C ILE A 475 -12.92 2.77 -10.67
N ASN A 476 -13.32 4.00 -10.34
CA ASN A 476 -14.41 4.68 -11.02
C ASN A 476 -13.90 5.83 -11.88
N ILE A 477 -14.26 5.85 -13.16
CA ILE A 477 -13.86 6.85 -14.15
C ILE A 477 -15.12 7.46 -14.77
N PRO A 478 -15.38 8.77 -14.58
CA PRO A 478 -16.46 9.45 -15.27
C PRO A 478 -16.30 9.34 -16.80
N GLY A 479 -17.36 9.07 -17.52
CA GLY A 479 -17.27 8.82 -18.96
C GLY A 479 -16.89 10.07 -19.75
N SER A 480 -17.25 11.27 -19.28
CA SER A 480 -16.71 12.55 -19.79
C SER A 480 -15.17 12.61 -19.71
N SER A 481 -14.61 12.08 -18.63
CA SER A 481 -13.17 12.02 -18.36
C SER A 481 -12.48 10.95 -19.20
N PHE A 482 -13.10 9.77 -19.32
CA PHE A 482 -12.65 8.71 -20.21
C PHE A 482 -12.55 9.18 -21.67
N LEU A 483 -13.55 9.91 -22.18
CA LEU A 483 -13.50 10.45 -23.54
C LEU A 483 -12.30 11.39 -23.74
N LYS A 484 -12.02 12.28 -22.78
CA LYS A 484 -10.85 13.17 -22.83
C LYS A 484 -9.53 12.40 -22.81
N LEU A 485 -9.46 11.26 -22.10
CA LEU A 485 -8.28 10.38 -22.13
C LEU A 485 -8.11 9.71 -23.47
N TYR A 486 -9.20 9.12 -23.96
CA TYR A 486 -9.21 8.39 -25.21
C TYR A 486 -8.70 9.27 -26.35
N ASP A 487 -9.16 10.52 -26.43
CA ASP A 487 -8.77 11.45 -27.50
C ASP A 487 -7.29 11.91 -27.40
N LYS A 488 -6.64 11.70 -26.24
CA LYS A 488 -5.21 11.95 -26.04
C LYS A 488 -4.46 10.61 -26.14
N SER A 489 -4.19 10.18 -27.38
CA SER A 489 -3.69 8.86 -27.84
C SER A 489 -2.51 8.21 -27.12
N ASP A 490 -1.82 8.91 -26.22
CA ASP A 490 -0.59 8.43 -25.59
C ASP A 490 -0.77 8.16 -24.09
N LYS A 491 -2.01 8.22 -23.55
CA LYS A 491 -2.25 8.22 -22.10
C LYS A 491 -2.74 6.86 -21.59
N LYS A 492 -1.96 6.26 -20.69
CA LYS A 492 -2.27 5.01 -20.01
C LYS A 492 -2.56 5.25 -18.52
N ILE A 493 -3.42 4.42 -17.92
CA ILE A 493 -3.55 4.33 -16.46
C ILE A 493 -2.75 3.11 -16.00
N ILE A 494 -1.78 3.32 -15.13
CA ILE A 494 -0.93 2.27 -14.56
C ILE A 494 -1.30 2.14 -13.09
N ILE A 495 -1.64 0.94 -12.65
CA ILE A 495 -1.97 0.62 -11.27
C ILE A 495 -0.97 -0.42 -10.79
N LYS A 496 -0.15 -0.06 -9.81
CA LYS A 496 0.71 -1.01 -9.10
C LYS A 496 0.05 -1.38 -7.78
N ALA A 497 -0.23 -2.66 -7.61
CA ALA A 497 -0.81 -3.18 -6.39
C ALA A 497 -0.28 -4.56 -6.04
N ASP A 498 0.41 -4.65 -4.90
CA ASP A 498 1.08 -5.87 -4.43
C ASP A 498 1.97 -6.49 -5.52
N ASN A 499 1.66 -7.72 -5.97
CA ASN A 499 2.37 -8.43 -7.04
C ASN A 499 1.78 -8.19 -8.45
N TYR A 500 0.83 -7.26 -8.58
CA TYR A 500 0.13 -6.95 -9.82
C TYR A 500 0.52 -5.57 -10.33
N ASN A 501 0.83 -5.49 -11.62
CA ASN A 501 0.94 -4.22 -12.32
C ASN A 501 -0.01 -4.22 -13.50
N ILE A 502 -1.02 -3.36 -13.43
CA ILE A 502 -2.16 -3.32 -14.35
C ILE A 502 -2.06 -2.05 -15.17
N GLU A 503 -1.94 -2.20 -16.47
CA GLU A 503 -1.91 -1.10 -17.41
C GLU A 503 -3.19 -1.11 -18.26
N LEU A 504 -3.89 0.03 -18.24
CA LEU A 504 -5.10 0.31 -19.00
C LEU A 504 -4.76 1.29 -20.14
N PRO A 505 -4.56 0.81 -21.37
CA PRO A 505 -4.35 1.66 -22.54
C PRO A 505 -5.69 2.20 -23.04
N ILE A 506 -6.14 3.30 -22.44
CA ILE A 506 -7.48 3.86 -22.63
C ILE A 506 -7.76 4.24 -24.08
N ASP A 507 -6.75 4.67 -24.83
CA ASP A 507 -6.82 4.97 -26.27
C ASP A 507 -7.25 3.76 -27.13
N LYS A 508 -7.09 2.53 -26.62
CA LYS A 508 -7.48 1.30 -27.30
C LYS A 508 -8.87 0.79 -26.89
N PHE A 509 -9.57 1.45 -25.96
CA PHE A 509 -10.83 0.97 -25.40
C PHE A 509 -12.06 1.45 -26.21
N ASP A 510 -12.05 1.19 -27.52
CA ASP A 510 -13.00 1.78 -28.48
C ASP A 510 -14.44 1.30 -28.27
N ALA A 511 -14.64 0.08 -27.73
CA ALA A 511 -15.95 -0.42 -27.41
C ALA A 511 -16.62 0.37 -26.27
N ILE A 512 -15.84 0.79 -25.27
CA ILE A 512 -16.31 1.65 -24.18
C ILE A 512 -16.60 3.06 -24.72
N ARG A 513 -15.73 3.60 -25.57
CA ARG A 513 -15.94 4.91 -26.22
C ARG A 513 -17.23 4.99 -27.01
N LYS A 514 -17.56 3.92 -27.75
CA LYS A 514 -18.75 3.87 -28.63
C LYS A 514 -20.05 3.58 -27.87
N TYR A 515 -19.96 3.35 -26.57
CA TYR A 515 -21.12 3.02 -25.76
C TYR A 515 -22.12 4.20 -25.71
N PRO A 516 -23.43 3.96 -25.84
CA PRO A 516 -24.43 5.04 -25.89
C PRO A 516 -24.40 5.91 -24.63
N ASN A 517 -24.38 7.24 -24.83
CA ASN A 517 -24.37 8.23 -23.73
C ASN A 517 -23.21 8.03 -22.74
N ILE A 518 -22.06 7.52 -23.21
CA ILE A 518 -20.87 7.31 -22.36
C ILE A 518 -20.49 8.57 -21.59
N LYS A 519 -20.64 9.77 -22.17
CA LYS A 519 -20.33 11.06 -21.52
C LYS A 519 -21.05 11.26 -20.18
N GLU A 520 -22.27 10.72 -20.04
CA GLU A 520 -23.11 10.81 -18.84
C GLU A 520 -22.98 9.59 -17.92
N SER A 521 -22.11 8.65 -18.26
CA SER A 521 -21.97 7.36 -17.55
C SER A 521 -20.73 7.36 -16.66
N ASN A 522 -20.62 6.34 -15.80
CA ASN A 522 -19.45 6.02 -15.00
C ASN A 522 -18.91 4.65 -15.38
N ILE A 523 -17.61 4.57 -15.67
CA ILE A 523 -16.94 3.30 -15.92
C ILE A 523 -16.36 2.83 -14.58
N SER A 524 -16.84 1.71 -14.05
CA SER A 524 -16.27 1.06 -12.87
C SER A 524 -15.43 -0.13 -13.29
N ILE A 525 -14.18 -0.20 -12.85
CA ILE A 525 -13.27 -1.34 -13.01
C ILE A 525 -13.00 -1.90 -11.63
N GLU A 526 -13.46 -3.10 -11.37
CA GLU A 526 -13.29 -3.82 -10.11
C GLU A 526 -12.33 -4.99 -10.29
N ILE A 527 -11.37 -5.12 -9.39
CA ILE A 527 -10.44 -6.23 -9.31
C ILE A 527 -10.64 -6.91 -7.96
N GLN A 528 -10.96 -8.20 -7.95
CA GLN A 528 -11.18 -8.98 -6.74
C GLN A 528 -10.24 -10.19 -6.70
N LYS A 529 -9.55 -10.37 -5.57
CA LYS A 529 -8.64 -11.50 -5.31
C LYS A 529 -9.34 -12.61 -4.51
N ASN A 530 -8.62 -13.73 -4.30
CA ASN A 530 -9.01 -14.83 -3.41
C ASN A 530 -10.35 -15.47 -3.78
N ILE A 531 -10.60 -15.63 -5.07
CA ILE A 531 -11.79 -16.33 -5.54
C ILE A 531 -11.59 -17.80 -5.25
N LYS A 532 -12.50 -18.40 -4.48
CA LYS A 532 -12.46 -19.83 -4.10
C LYS A 532 -12.69 -20.73 -5.30
N GLU A 533 -11.67 -20.86 -6.15
CA GLU A 533 -11.59 -21.83 -7.23
C GLU A 533 -10.19 -22.45 -7.19
N ASP A 534 -10.10 -23.74 -6.82
CA ASP A 534 -8.84 -24.52 -6.74
C ASP A 534 -8.28 -24.85 -8.14
N LYS A 535 -7.94 -23.82 -8.91
CA LYS A 535 -7.48 -23.95 -10.30
C LYS A 535 -6.45 -22.88 -10.61
N GLY A 536 -5.16 -23.14 -10.37
CA GLY A 536 -4.11 -22.27 -10.87
C GLY A 536 -2.75 -22.41 -10.21
N ILE A 537 -1.73 -21.88 -10.89
CA ILE A 537 -0.43 -21.50 -10.34
C ILE A 537 -0.59 -20.30 -9.40
N ILE A 538 -1.53 -19.41 -9.72
CA ILE A 538 -1.93 -18.27 -8.88
C ILE A 538 -3.40 -18.43 -8.49
N ASP A 539 -3.79 -17.81 -7.38
CA ASP A 539 -5.19 -17.69 -7.01
C ASP A 539 -5.96 -16.92 -8.10
N PRO A 540 -7.12 -17.43 -8.56
CA PRO A 540 -7.92 -16.73 -9.55
C PRO A 540 -8.35 -15.34 -9.07
N PHE A 541 -8.33 -14.39 -9.98
CA PHE A 541 -8.80 -13.03 -9.75
C PHE A 541 -9.92 -12.67 -10.72
N LYS A 542 -10.88 -11.88 -10.26
CA LYS A 542 -11.97 -11.35 -11.10
C LYS A 542 -11.63 -9.94 -11.49
N LEU A 543 -11.79 -9.66 -12.78
CA LEU A 543 -11.81 -8.33 -13.33
C LEU A 543 -13.24 -8.06 -13.81
N ASP A 544 -13.88 -7.05 -13.24
CA ASP A 544 -15.27 -6.71 -13.51
C ASP A 544 -15.35 -5.25 -13.95
N ILE A 545 -15.54 -5.05 -15.25
CA ILE A 545 -15.66 -3.74 -15.87
C ILE A 545 -17.15 -3.51 -16.17
N ARG A 546 -17.69 -2.40 -15.67
CA ARG A 546 -19.08 -2.02 -15.89
C ARG A 546 -19.22 -0.57 -16.31
N ILE A 547 -20.23 -0.30 -17.12
CA ILE A 547 -20.70 1.05 -17.42
C ILE A 547 -21.99 1.25 -16.64
N ASN A 548 -21.95 2.23 -15.73
CA ASN A 548 -23.02 2.57 -14.82
C ASN A 548 -23.66 3.88 -15.26
N ARG A 549 -24.98 3.87 -15.43
CA ARG A 549 -25.77 5.07 -15.75
C ARG A 549 -27.03 5.03 -14.93
N ASN A 550 -27.28 6.06 -14.12
CA ASN A 550 -28.43 6.12 -13.22
C ASN A 550 -28.55 4.80 -12.40
N LYS A 551 -29.68 4.10 -12.50
CA LYS A 551 -29.94 2.81 -11.84
C LYS A 551 -29.57 1.57 -12.68
N THR A 552 -29.01 1.76 -13.87
CA THR A 552 -28.64 0.67 -14.78
C THR A 552 -27.13 0.47 -14.78
N SER A 553 -26.72 -0.80 -14.81
CA SER A 553 -25.31 -1.20 -14.83
C SER A 553 -25.13 -2.32 -15.84
N GLU A 554 -24.21 -2.13 -16.79
CA GLU A 554 -23.94 -3.08 -17.87
C GLU A 554 -22.49 -3.54 -17.85
N GLU A 555 -22.29 -4.86 -17.97
CA GLU A 555 -20.97 -5.47 -18.01
C GLU A 555 -20.28 -5.25 -19.37
N VAL A 556 -19.01 -4.86 -19.32
CA VAL A 556 -18.14 -4.71 -20.48
C VAL A 556 -17.41 -6.03 -20.73
N LYS A 557 -17.99 -6.88 -21.57
CA LYS A 557 -17.41 -8.18 -21.98
C LYS A 557 -16.17 -8.04 -22.84
N SER A 558 -15.99 -6.89 -23.49
CA SER A 558 -14.83 -6.54 -24.31
C SER A 558 -14.54 -5.05 -24.23
N VAL A 559 -13.26 -4.71 -24.08
CA VAL A 559 -12.79 -3.32 -24.19
C VAL A 559 -12.67 -2.86 -25.65
N GLY A 560 -12.88 -3.75 -26.62
CA GLY A 560 -12.67 -3.49 -28.04
C GLY A 560 -11.27 -3.90 -28.48
N LYS A 561 -10.65 -3.14 -29.36
CA LYS A 561 -9.41 -3.54 -30.07
C LYS A 561 -8.15 -3.65 -29.20
N GLY A 562 -8.19 -3.17 -27.95
CA GLY A 562 -7.08 -3.21 -27.00
C GLY A 562 -7.09 -4.38 -26.01
N TYR A 563 -6.08 -4.40 -25.14
CA TYR A 563 -5.98 -5.30 -24.01
C TYR A 563 -5.68 -4.52 -22.74
N ILE A 564 -6.20 -5.02 -21.62
CA ILE A 564 -5.69 -4.70 -20.29
C ILE A 564 -4.45 -5.55 -20.09
N ASN A 565 -3.33 -4.88 -19.81
CA ASN A 565 -2.04 -5.52 -19.60
C ASN A 565 -1.89 -5.83 -18.11
N PHE A 566 -1.91 -7.11 -17.75
CA PHE A 566 -1.89 -7.54 -16.36
C PHE A 566 -0.58 -8.30 -16.09
N LYS A 567 0.40 -7.60 -15.52
CA LYS A 567 1.74 -8.11 -15.24
C LYS A 567 1.76 -8.76 -13.86
N ILE A 568 2.16 -10.04 -13.82
CA ILE A 568 2.16 -10.91 -12.65
C ILE A 568 3.56 -11.50 -12.46
N SER A 569 4.05 -11.51 -11.23
CA SER A 569 5.29 -12.23 -10.86
C SER A 569 5.00 -13.73 -10.67
N VAL A 570 5.83 -14.61 -11.24
CA VAL A 570 5.67 -16.08 -11.13
C VAL A 570 7.00 -16.73 -10.77
N ASP A 571 6.96 -17.77 -9.93
CA ASP A 571 8.15 -18.55 -9.56
C ASP A 571 8.78 -19.25 -10.79
N ASP A 572 10.12 -19.26 -10.86
CA ASP A 572 10.96 -19.92 -11.87
C ASP A 572 10.68 -21.41 -12.04
N ASN A 573 10.06 -22.04 -11.04
CA ASN A 573 9.79 -23.48 -11.03
C ASN A 573 8.71 -23.95 -12.02
N PHE A 574 7.84 -23.06 -12.51
CA PHE A 574 6.72 -23.44 -13.38
C PHE A 574 7.10 -23.48 -14.87
N LYS A 575 6.66 -24.53 -15.58
CA LYS A 575 6.90 -24.70 -17.02
C LYS A 575 5.57 -24.77 -17.80
N ASN A 576 5.56 -24.33 -19.05
CA ASN A 576 4.37 -24.38 -19.93
C ASN A 576 3.14 -23.70 -19.31
N ILE A 577 3.33 -22.45 -18.89
CA ILE A 577 2.30 -21.64 -18.24
C ILE A 577 1.28 -21.16 -19.29
N VAL A 578 -0.01 -21.27 -18.98
CA VAL A 578 -1.11 -20.83 -19.84
C VAL A 578 -2.03 -19.89 -19.08
N GLY A 579 -2.36 -18.74 -19.67
CA GLY A 579 -3.38 -17.83 -19.17
C GLY A 579 -4.77 -18.31 -19.57
N ILE A 580 -5.70 -18.33 -18.61
CA ILE A 580 -7.05 -18.84 -18.83
C ILE A 580 -8.09 -17.91 -18.19
N ASN A 581 -9.19 -17.68 -18.90
CA ASN A 581 -10.44 -17.17 -18.35
C ASN A 581 -11.34 -18.34 -17.94
N LEU A 582 -11.67 -18.44 -16.65
CA LEU A 582 -12.38 -19.54 -15.98
C LEU A 582 -13.90 -19.58 -16.19
N GLY A 583 -14.47 -18.73 -17.05
CA GLY A 583 -15.88 -18.85 -17.44
C GLY A 583 -16.22 -20.25 -17.99
N ASN A 584 -17.51 -20.51 -18.25
CA ASN A 584 -18.10 -21.84 -18.54
C ASN A 584 -17.39 -22.74 -19.59
N ASN A 585 -16.39 -22.25 -20.34
CA ASN A 585 -15.70 -23.00 -21.40
C ASN A 585 -14.16 -22.91 -21.38
N PHE A 586 -13.52 -22.34 -20.34
CA PHE A 586 -12.07 -22.08 -20.27
C PHE A 586 -11.51 -21.45 -21.56
N LYS A 587 -11.46 -20.12 -21.64
CA LYS A 587 -10.89 -19.44 -22.82
C LYS A 587 -9.40 -19.16 -22.62
N HIS A 588 -8.61 -19.40 -23.67
CA HIS A 588 -7.21 -18.97 -23.71
C HIS A 588 -7.09 -17.45 -23.53
N VAL A 589 -6.09 -17.02 -22.76
CA VAL A 589 -5.70 -15.61 -22.60
C VAL A 589 -4.23 -15.50 -22.99
N PRO A 590 -3.88 -14.68 -23.99
CA PRO A 590 -2.50 -14.53 -24.43
C PRO A 590 -1.60 -14.00 -23.32
N ILE A 591 -0.36 -14.48 -23.31
CA ILE A 591 0.70 -13.98 -22.43
C ILE A 591 1.74 -13.32 -23.33
N LYS A 592 1.92 -12.01 -23.16
CA LYS A 592 2.95 -11.27 -23.88
C LYS A 592 4.28 -11.40 -23.13
N TYR A 593 5.30 -11.95 -23.81
CA TYR A 593 6.64 -12.06 -23.24
C TYR A 593 7.46 -10.79 -23.52
N SER A 594 8.08 -10.24 -22.48
CA SER A 594 9.04 -9.12 -22.58
C SER A 594 10.45 -9.58 -22.22
N ASN A 595 11.47 -8.90 -22.75
CA ASN A 595 12.88 -9.15 -22.44
C ASN A 595 13.33 -8.51 -21.11
N GLU A 596 12.40 -8.19 -20.22
CA GLU A 596 12.69 -7.49 -18.96
C GLU A 596 13.33 -8.46 -17.95
N GLN A 597 14.27 -7.95 -17.14
CA GLN A 597 14.90 -8.72 -16.06
C GLN A 597 13.85 -9.05 -14.98
N GLY A 598 13.68 -10.34 -14.68
CA GLY A 598 12.73 -10.84 -13.70
C GLY A 598 11.62 -11.71 -14.30
N ASN A 599 11.02 -12.53 -13.47
CA ASN A 599 10.14 -13.63 -13.90
C ASN A 599 8.66 -13.19 -13.96
N PHE A 600 8.38 -12.21 -14.82
CA PHE A 600 7.04 -11.63 -14.98
C PHE A 600 6.33 -12.13 -16.24
N LEU A 601 5.03 -12.40 -16.12
CA LEU A 601 4.14 -12.70 -17.23
C LEU A 601 3.13 -11.57 -17.41
N ASN A 602 2.89 -11.13 -18.65
CA ASN A 602 1.95 -10.06 -18.96
C ASN A 602 0.71 -10.63 -19.68
N LEU A 603 -0.36 -10.91 -18.93
CA LEU A 603 -1.62 -11.38 -19.50
C LEU A 603 -2.28 -10.25 -20.30
N GLN A 604 -2.78 -10.59 -21.48
CA GLN A 604 -3.48 -9.68 -22.38
C GLN A 604 -4.99 -9.93 -22.24
N ILE A 605 -5.67 -9.14 -21.41
CA ILE A 605 -7.07 -9.35 -21.04
C ILE A 605 -8.01 -8.47 -21.86
N ASN A 606 -9.04 -9.05 -22.50
CA ASN A 606 -10.02 -8.32 -23.32
C ASN A 606 -11.42 -8.29 -22.68
N GLY A 607 -11.56 -7.63 -21.54
CA GLY A 607 -12.85 -7.39 -20.86
C GLY A 607 -13.05 -8.16 -19.55
N SER A 608 -14.27 -8.11 -19.02
CA SER A 608 -14.64 -8.74 -17.75
C SER A 608 -14.48 -10.26 -17.76
N GLY A 609 -14.11 -10.84 -16.61
CA GLY A 609 -13.96 -12.28 -16.44
C GLY A 609 -13.25 -12.67 -15.15
N ILE A 610 -13.09 -13.98 -14.97
CA ILE A 610 -12.28 -14.57 -13.89
C ILE A 610 -11.04 -15.17 -14.55
N TYR A 611 -9.86 -14.75 -14.12
CA TYR A 611 -8.60 -15.04 -14.77
C TYR A 611 -7.64 -15.77 -13.83
N THR A 612 -6.86 -16.69 -14.39
CA THR A 612 -5.79 -17.39 -13.67
C THR A 612 -4.68 -17.82 -14.63
N LEU A 613 -3.59 -18.30 -14.06
CA LEU A 613 -2.51 -19.01 -14.75
C LEU A 613 -2.56 -20.48 -14.37
N ILE A 614 -2.42 -21.38 -15.33
CA ILE A 614 -2.32 -22.82 -15.07
C ILE A 614 -1.00 -23.38 -15.61
N GLU A 615 -0.48 -24.41 -14.95
CA GLU A 615 0.62 -25.20 -15.47
C GLU A 615 0.06 -26.32 -16.32
N ASN A 616 0.33 -26.33 -17.63
CA ASN A 616 -0.17 -27.44 -18.45
C ASN A 616 0.70 -28.69 -18.28
N LYS A 617 0.21 -29.64 -17.49
CA LYS A 617 0.80 -30.97 -17.30
C LYS A 617 0.23 -32.05 -18.24
N ASN A 618 -0.82 -31.74 -18.99
CA ASN A 618 -1.57 -32.72 -19.75
C ASN A 618 -0.97 -32.96 -21.14
N LYS A 619 -0.44 -34.17 -21.38
CA LYS A 619 0.20 -34.58 -22.64
C LYS A 619 -0.76 -35.18 -23.67
N LYS A 620 -2.08 -35.15 -23.44
CA LYS A 620 -3.07 -35.73 -24.38
C LYS A 620 -3.03 -35.00 -25.74
N THR A 621 -2.49 -35.66 -26.74
CA THR A 621 -2.38 -35.19 -28.14
C THR A 621 -3.53 -35.73 -29.01
N PHE A 622 -3.54 -35.45 -30.31
CA PHE A 622 -4.43 -36.10 -31.29
C PHE A 622 -3.70 -37.29 -31.93
N ASN A 623 -4.42 -38.37 -32.22
CA ASN A 623 -3.82 -39.60 -32.72
C ASN A 623 -3.29 -39.47 -34.16
N ASP A 624 -3.95 -38.66 -34.98
CA ASP A 624 -3.71 -38.50 -36.42
C ASP A 624 -2.59 -37.50 -36.76
N ILE A 625 -1.98 -36.84 -35.76
CA ILE A 625 -0.91 -35.85 -35.99
C ILE A 625 0.50 -36.36 -35.65
N LYS A 626 0.64 -37.57 -35.06
CA LYS A 626 1.92 -38.06 -34.51
C LYS A 626 3.11 -38.02 -35.49
N LYS A 627 2.85 -38.26 -36.78
CA LYS A 627 3.85 -38.24 -37.87
C LYS A 627 3.66 -37.05 -38.83
N HIS A 628 2.75 -36.13 -38.50
CA HIS A 628 2.42 -35.01 -39.35
C HIS A 628 3.46 -33.89 -39.18
N TRP A 629 3.78 -33.16 -40.24
CA TRP A 629 4.80 -32.10 -40.20
C TRP A 629 4.44 -30.96 -39.22
N ALA A 630 3.14 -30.70 -39.05
CA ALA A 630 2.60 -29.68 -38.12
C ALA A 630 2.31 -30.21 -36.70
N ASN A 631 2.84 -31.37 -36.31
CA ASN A 631 2.53 -32.01 -35.02
C ASN A 631 2.81 -31.08 -33.83
N ASN A 632 3.96 -30.43 -33.85
CA ASN A 632 4.41 -29.57 -32.74
C ASN A 632 3.48 -28.36 -32.58
N GLU A 633 3.14 -27.70 -33.68
CA GLU A 633 2.29 -26.51 -33.69
C GLU A 633 0.85 -26.84 -33.25
N ILE A 634 0.31 -27.97 -33.71
CA ILE A 634 -1.03 -28.42 -33.30
C ILE A 634 -1.05 -28.78 -31.81
N ASN A 635 -0.02 -29.45 -31.31
CA ASN A 635 0.09 -29.76 -29.88
C ASN A 635 0.19 -28.52 -29.02
N LEU A 636 0.98 -27.52 -29.44
CA LEU A 636 1.10 -26.24 -28.74
C LEU A 636 -0.27 -25.54 -28.61
N PHE A 637 -1.04 -25.52 -29.70
CA PHE A 637 -2.36 -24.89 -29.67
C PHE A 637 -3.38 -25.69 -28.85
N LYS A 638 -3.30 -27.03 -28.88
CA LYS A 638 -4.12 -27.89 -28.01
C LYS A 638 -3.77 -27.66 -26.54
N SER A 639 -2.48 -27.61 -26.20
CA SER A 639 -2.01 -27.39 -24.84
C SER A 639 -2.36 -25.99 -24.31
N ASN A 640 -2.47 -24.99 -25.19
CA ASN A 640 -2.88 -23.65 -24.80
C ASN A 640 -4.40 -23.45 -24.79
N TYR A 641 -5.21 -24.51 -24.93
CA TYR A 641 -6.67 -24.45 -24.96
C TYR A 641 -7.25 -23.62 -26.13
N ILE A 642 -6.46 -23.41 -27.18
CA ILE A 642 -6.88 -22.69 -28.39
C ILE A 642 -7.66 -23.63 -29.32
N LEU A 643 -7.18 -24.87 -29.47
CA LEU A 643 -7.76 -25.85 -30.39
C LEU A 643 -8.69 -26.85 -29.71
N LYS A 644 -9.79 -27.15 -30.40
CA LYS A 644 -10.59 -28.36 -30.23
C LYS A 644 -10.48 -29.20 -31.51
N GLY A 645 -10.40 -30.52 -31.36
CA GLY A 645 -10.42 -31.43 -32.50
C GLY A 645 -11.79 -31.43 -33.18
N LYS A 646 -11.92 -32.18 -34.29
CA LYS A 646 -13.24 -32.51 -34.82
C LYS A 646 -13.98 -33.45 -33.85
N ASP A 647 -13.21 -34.29 -33.18
CA ASP A 647 -13.57 -35.07 -32.01
C ASP A 647 -12.43 -35.00 -30.96
N ASP A 648 -12.56 -35.74 -29.86
CA ASP A 648 -11.57 -35.72 -28.78
C ASP A 648 -10.21 -36.32 -29.16
N GLU A 649 -10.17 -37.19 -30.18
CA GLU A 649 -8.99 -37.96 -30.59
C GLU A 649 -8.33 -37.49 -31.89
N LYS A 650 -9.06 -36.82 -32.79
CA LYS A 650 -8.60 -36.48 -34.14
C LYS A 650 -8.71 -35.00 -34.47
N PHE A 651 -7.67 -34.49 -35.11
CA PHE A 651 -7.59 -33.09 -35.57
C PHE A 651 -7.94 -32.89 -37.04
N HIS A 652 -7.69 -33.89 -37.88
CA HIS A 652 -7.77 -33.87 -39.34
C HIS A 652 -6.87 -32.81 -39.98
N PRO A 653 -5.53 -32.90 -39.83
CA PRO A 653 -4.60 -31.84 -40.23
C PRO A 653 -4.65 -31.50 -41.74
N ASN A 654 -4.93 -32.49 -42.59
CA ASN A 654 -4.96 -32.34 -44.04
C ASN A 654 -6.34 -31.94 -44.61
N ALA A 655 -7.38 -31.87 -43.77
CA ALA A 655 -8.69 -31.42 -44.24
C ALA A 655 -8.68 -29.91 -44.51
N ASN A 656 -9.43 -29.47 -45.52
CA ASN A 656 -9.65 -28.05 -45.76
C ASN A 656 -10.41 -27.43 -44.58
N ILE A 657 -10.02 -26.22 -44.20
CA ILE A 657 -10.64 -25.51 -43.09
C ILE A 657 -11.77 -24.61 -43.59
N THR A 658 -12.89 -24.59 -42.89
CA THR A 658 -13.98 -23.65 -43.21
C THR A 658 -13.70 -22.25 -42.64
N ARG A 659 -14.40 -21.25 -43.16
CA ARG A 659 -14.34 -19.87 -42.65
C ARG A 659 -14.68 -19.77 -41.17
N ALA A 660 -15.74 -20.44 -40.73
CA ALA A 660 -16.15 -20.48 -39.33
C ALA A 660 -15.09 -21.14 -38.43
N GLU A 661 -14.46 -22.22 -38.89
CA GLU A 661 -13.39 -22.87 -38.16
C GLU A 661 -12.14 -22.00 -38.06
N PHE A 662 -11.72 -21.41 -39.18
CA PHE A 662 -10.54 -20.55 -39.22
C PHE A 662 -10.67 -19.38 -38.24
N ILE A 663 -11.79 -18.65 -38.29
CA ILE A 663 -12.01 -17.51 -37.39
C ILE A 663 -12.10 -17.95 -35.94
N THR A 664 -12.70 -19.11 -35.66
CA THR A 664 -12.76 -19.66 -34.30
C THR A 664 -11.40 -19.92 -33.70
N ILE A 665 -10.47 -20.48 -34.48
CA ILE A 665 -9.10 -20.71 -34.01
C ILE A 665 -8.41 -19.37 -33.78
N LEU A 666 -8.57 -18.42 -34.72
CA LEU A 666 -7.91 -17.11 -34.65
C LEU A 666 -8.38 -16.28 -33.45
N VAL A 667 -9.69 -16.12 -33.22
CA VAL A 667 -10.19 -15.29 -32.11
C VAL A 667 -9.87 -15.90 -30.74
N ARG A 668 -9.88 -17.25 -30.63
CA ARG A 668 -9.43 -17.95 -29.41
C ARG A 668 -7.94 -17.76 -29.17
N ALA A 669 -7.13 -17.84 -30.23
CA ALA A 669 -5.68 -17.62 -30.15
C ALA A 669 -5.35 -16.19 -29.68
N LEU A 670 -6.17 -15.20 -30.06
CA LEU A 670 -6.01 -13.81 -29.64
C LEU A 670 -6.66 -13.50 -28.29
N GLY A 671 -7.47 -14.40 -27.72
CA GLY A 671 -8.21 -14.17 -26.47
C GLY A 671 -9.16 -12.97 -26.51
N ILE A 672 -9.71 -12.63 -27.68
CA ILE A 672 -10.65 -11.52 -27.84
C ILE A 672 -12.10 -11.94 -27.54
N ASN A 673 -12.90 -10.99 -27.07
CA ASN A 673 -14.33 -11.14 -26.82
C ASN A 673 -15.12 -10.05 -27.56
N SER A 674 -16.46 -10.10 -27.55
CA SER A 674 -17.32 -9.03 -28.09
C SER A 674 -18.46 -8.67 -27.14
N ASN A 675 -18.97 -7.44 -27.25
CA ASN A 675 -20.11 -6.93 -26.46
C ASN A 675 -21.47 -7.25 -27.12
N ASP A 676 -21.71 -8.51 -27.49
CA ASP A 676 -22.98 -9.00 -28.05
C ASP A 676 -23.58 -8.13 -29.18
N ILE A 677 -22.80 -7.87 -30.23
CA ILE A 677 -23.35 -7.20 -31.42
C ILE A 677 -24.31 -8.15 -32.12
N GLN A 678 -25.47 -7.68 -32.60
CA GLN A 678 -26.32 -8.52 -33.43
C GLN A 678 -25.70 -8.68 -34.82
N LEU A 679 -25.41 -9.93 -35.22
CA LEU A 679 -25.01 -10.23 -36.60
C LEU A 679 -26.19 -10.02 -37.55
N THR A 680 -25.93 -9.49 -38.74
CA THR A 680 -26.93 -9.23 -39.79
C THR A 680 -26.93 -10.29 -40.89
N PHE A 681 -26.20 -11.40 -40.70
CA PHE A 681 -26.07 -12.46 -41.70
C PHE A 681 -27.21 -13.47 -41.57
N ASN A 682 -27.89 -13.76 -42.68
CA ASN A 682 -29.03 -14.67 -42.73
C ASN A 682 -28.63 -16.15 -42.61
N ASP A 683 -27.36 -16.47 -42.85
CA ASP A 683 -26.80 -17.83 -42.81
C ASP A 683 -26.09 -18.16 -41.48
N ILE A 684 -26.37 -17.38 -40.43
CA ILE A 684 -25.82 -17.57 -39.08
C ILE A 684 -26.93 -17.40 -38.04
N ASN A 685 -27.13 -18.42 -37.22
CA ASN A 685 -28.08 -18.43 -36.11
C ASN A 685 -27.36 -18.27 -34.77
N LYS A 686 -28.02 -17.66 -33.76
CA LYS A 686 -27.46 -17.49 -32.40
C LYS A 686 -27.06 -18.80 -31.72
N SER A 687 -27.70 -19.91 -32.08
CA SER A 687 -27.41 -21.25 -31.56
C SER A 687 -26.21 -21.93 -32.22
N ASP A 688 -25.68 -21.38 -33.32
CA ASP A 688 -24.55 -21.98 -34.01
C ASP A 688 -23.30 -21.90 -33.14
N TRP A 689 -22.53 -23.00 -33.07
CA TRP A 689 -21.31 -23.07 -32.26
C TRP A 689 -20.27 -22.01 -32.65
N PHE A 690 -20.34 -21.51 -33.89
CA PHE A 690 -19.47 -20.47 -34.42
C PHE A 690 -20.07 -19.06 -34.34
N TYR A 691 -21.30 -18.87 -33.83
CA TYR A 691 -21.94 -17.55 -33.75
C TYR A 691 -21.04 -16.54 -33.00
N ASN A 692 -20.62 -16.88 -31.78
CA ASN A 692 -19.78 -16.02 -30.95
C ASN A 692 -18.41 -15.76 -31.62
N PRO A 693 -17.67 -16.78 -32.10
CA PRO A 693 -16.42 -16.53 -32.83
C PRO A 693 -16.54 -15.64 -34.07
N VAL A 694 -17.60 -15.82 -34.86
CA VAL A 694 -17.86 -14.96 -36.02
C VAL A 694 -18.17 -13.54 -35.54
N ASN A 695 -18.96 -13.40 -34.48
CA ASN A 695 -19.25 -12.11 -33.88
C ASN A 695 -17.99 -11.38 -33.41
N GLU A 696 -17.11 -12.06 -32.68
CA GLU A 696 -15.81 -11.57 -32.23
C GLU A 696 -14.97 -11.12 -33.45
N GLY A 697 -14.82 -11.99 -34.45
CA GLY A 697 -14.03 -11.71 -35.65
C GLY A 697 -14.55 -10.54 -36.50
N VAL A 698 -15.87 -10.39 -36.62
CA VAL A 698 -16.50 -9.28 -37.35
C VAL A 698 -16.41 -7.98 -36.56
N SER A 699 -16.65 -8.02 -35.24
CA SER A 699 -16.54 -6.86 -34.34
C SER A 699 -15.14 -6.23 -34.37
N PHE A 700 -14.11 -7.07 -34.47
CA PHE A 700 -12.71 -6.64 -34.57
C PHE A 700 -12.28 -6.33 -36.01
N SER A 701 -13.19 -6.45 -36.99
CA SER A 701 -12.93 -6.25 -38.42
C SER A 701 -11.87 -7.21 -39.00
N LEU A 702 -11.68 -8.38 -38.40
CA LEU A 702 -10.80 -9.43 -38.91
C LEU A 702 -11.40 -10.06 -40.17
N MET A 703 -12.71 -10.29 -40.13
CA MET A 703 -13.48 -10.82 -41.24
C MET A 703 -14.65 -9.93 -41.62
N LYS A 704 -15.06 -10.04 -42.89
CA LYS A 704 -16.27 -9.43 -43.44
C LYS A 704 -17.12 -10.53 -44.09
N GLY A 705 -18.42 -10.30 -44.20
CA GLY A 705 -19.30 -11.14 -45.01
C GLY A 705 -18.91 -11.10 -46.49
N TYR A 706 -19.33 -12.11 -47.26
CA TYR A 706 -19.24 -12.07 -48.72
C TYR A 706 -20.17 -11.01 -49.31
N SER A 707 -21.30 -10.79 -48.64
CA SER A 707 -22.22 -9.70 -48.92
C SER A 707 -22.71 -9.11 -47.59
N LYS A 708 -23.61 -8.12 -47.67
CA LYS A 708 -24.23 -7.52 -46.49
C LYS A 708 -24.96 -8.56 -45.61
N ASP A 709 -25.53 -9.58 -46.24
CA ASP A 709 -26.46 -10.53 -45.59
C ASP A 709 -25.92 -11.98 -45.57
N LEU A 710 -24.74 -12.26 -46.11
CA LEU A 710 -24.14 -13.61 -46.15
C LEU A 710 -22.70 -13.64 -45.66
N PHE A 711 -22.41 -14.55 -44.73
CA PHE A 711 -21.05 -14.79 -44.23
C PHE A 711 -20.36 -16.00 -44.87
N LYS A 712 -21.14 -17.01 -45.27
CA LYS A 712 -20.75 -18.34 -45.75
C LYS A 712 -19.85 -19.11 -44.77
N PRO A 713 -20.34 -19.48 -43.58
CA PRO A 713 -19.52 -20.07 -42.52
C PRO A 713 -18.89 -21.42 -42.89
N ASN A 714 -19.55 -22.20 -43.76
CA ASN A 714 -19.14 -23.55 -44.13
C ASN A 714 -18.26 -23.62 -45.38
N GLU A 715 -18.05 -22.50 -46.09
CA GLU A 715 -17.15 -22.47 -47.24
C GLU A 715 -15.69 -22.58 -46.81
N PHE A 716 -14.89 -23.26 -47.63
CA PHE A 716 -13.46 -23.38 -47.38
C PHE A 716 -12.74 -22.07 -47.67
N ILE A 717 -11.80 -21.70 -46.81
CA ILE A 717 -11.00 -20.50 -47.02
C ILE A 717 -9.88 -20.77 -48.03
N THR A 718 -9.74 -19.89 -49.01
CA THR A 718 -8.58 -19.90 -49.91
C THR A 718 -7.36 -19.27 -49.23
N ARG A 719 -6.17 -19.51 -49.77
CA ARG A 719 -4.94 -18.93 -49.21
C ARG A 719 -4.86 -17.41 -49.32
N GLU A 720 -5.38 -16.83 -50.39
CA GLU A 720 -5.44 -15.37 -50.52
C GLU A 720 -6.42 -14.76 -49.49
N GLU A 721 -7.55 -15.42 -49.21
CA GLU A 721 -8.47 -14.98 -48.16
C GLU A 721 -7.86 -15.12 -46.76
N MET A 722 -7.15 -16.23 -46.50
CA MET A 722 -6.40 -16.42 -45.27
C MET A 722 -5.35 -15.31 -45.08
N ALA A 723 -4.63 -14.95 -46.14
CA ALA A 723 -3.67 -13.85 -46.13
C ALA A 723 -4.33 -12.51 -45.76
N VAL A 724 -5.49 -12.21 -46.33
CA VAL A 724 -6.23 -10.97 -46.01
C VAL A 724 -6.66 -10.91 -44.55
N ILE A 725 -7.13 -12.01 -43.97
CA ILE A 725 -7.52 -12.02 -42.54
C ILE A 725 -6.30 -11.85 -41.65
N ILE A 726 -5.20 -12.53 -41.95
CA ILE A 726 -3.94 -12.42 -41.19
C ILE A 726 -3.38 -11.00 -41.31
N TYR A 727 -3.41 -10.39 -42.49
CA TYR A 727 -3.04 -8.99 -42.69
C TYR A 727 -3.87 -8.04 -41.82
N ARG A 728 -5.20 -8.17 -41.85
CA ARG A 728 -6.09 -7.34 -41.01
C ARG A 728 -5.79 -7.49 -39.54
N THR A 729 -5.50 -8.73 -39.12
CA THR A 729 -5.08 -9.00 -37.75
C THR A 729 -3.73 -8.33 -37.46
N SER A 730 -2.74 -8.45 -38.34
CA SER A 730 -1.46 -7.76 -38.17
C SER A 730 -1.61 -6.24 -38.06
N LYS A 731 -2.51 -5.63 -38.84
CA LYS A 731 -2.81 -4.18 -38.75
C LYS A 731 -3.53 -3.78 -37.48
N LEU A 732 -4.40 -4.64 -36.94
CA LEU A 732 -5.03 -4.42 -35.63
C LEU A 732 -3.98 -4.25 -34.52
N PHE A 733 -2.88 -4.99 -34.60
CA PHE A 733 -1.77 -4.94 -33.64
C PHE A 733 -0.60 -4.04 -34.08
N GLU A 734 -0.85 -3.12 -35.03
CA GLU A 734 0.14 -2.13 -35.48
C GLU A 734 1.46 -2.76 -35.96
N MET A 735 1.40 -3.97 -36.53
CA MET A 735 2.59 -4.63 -37.08
C MET A 735 3.08 -3.87 -38.32
N GLU A 736 4.34 -3.44 -38.25
CA GLU A 736 5.04 -2.80 -39.35
C GLU A 736 5.46 -3.82 -40.42
N ASN A 737 5.57 -3.34 -41.66
CA ASN A 737 6.22 -4.09 -42.72
C ASN A 737 7.72 -4.17 -42.40
N LYS A 738 8.23 -5.38 -42.18
CA LYS A 738 9.69 -5.60 -42.13
C LYS A 738 10.18 -5.97 -43.52
N ASP A 739 11.40 -5.57 -43.84
CA ASP A 739 12.09 -5.99 -45.07
C ASP A 739 12.17 -7.52 -45.08
N GLY A 740 11.33 -8.09 -45.94
CA GLY A 740 11.08 -9.53 -46.05
C GLY A 740 11.67 -10.15 -47.30
N GLU A 741 11.35 -11.43 -47.53
CA GLU A 741 11.70 -12.10 -48.78
C GLU A 741 11.16 -11.33 -50.00
N ASN A 742 11.99 -11.26 -51.06
CA ASN A 742 11.54 -10.76 -52.36
C ASN A 742 10.41 -11.65 -52.88
N ILE A 743 9.33 -11.03 -53.35
CA ILE A 743 8.15 -11.74 -53.85
C ILE A 743 8.46 -12.29 -55.25
N ASN A 744 8.90 -13.55 -55.31
CA ASN A 744 9.30 -14.22 -56.55
C ASN A 744 8.41 -15.44 -56.85
N TYR A 745 7.08 -15.28 -56.78
CA TYR A 745 6.15 -16.36 -57.11
C TYR A 745 5.63 -16.24 -58.55
N SER A 746 5.78 -17.30 -59.33
CA SER A 746 5.36 -17.39 -60.73
C SER A 746 3.85 -17.22 -60.94
N ASP A 747 3.05 -17.52 -59.93
CA ASP A 747 1.58 -17.40 -59.92
C ASP A 747 1.08 -16.17 -59.16
N PHE A 748 1.95 -15.21 -58.83
CA PHE A 748 1.58 -14.00 -58.10
C PHE A 748 0.49 -13.18 -58.83
N ASN A 749 0.53 -13.14 -60.17
CA ASN A 749 -0.50 -12.46 -60.96
C ASN A 749 -1.88 -13.11 -60.90
N ASN A 750 -2.00 -14.35 -60.38
CA ASN A 750 -3.28 -15.03 -60.18
C ASN A 750 -3.98 -14.64 -58.86
N ILE A 751 -3.32 -13.83 -58.01
CA ILE A 751 -3.94 -13.24 -56.83
C ILE A 751 -4.95 -12.19 -57.29
N ASN A 752 -6.14 -12.20 -56.69
CA ASN A 752 -7.11 -11.14 -56.99
C ASN A 752 -6.58 -9.76 -56.56
N ASP A 753 -6.91 -8.72 -57.32
CA ASP A 753 -6.41 -7.36 -57.03
C ASP A 753 -6.69 -6.89 -55.59
N TRP A 754 -7.84 -7.27 -55.02
CA TRP A 754 -8.22 -6.95 -53.64
C TRP A 754 -7.37 -7.63 -52.55
N ALA A 755 -6.52 -8.59 -52.90
CA ALA A 755 -5.68 -9.35 -51.97
C ALA A 755 -4.18 -9.18 -52.23
N LYS A 756 -3.77 -8.52 -53.32
CA LYS A 756 -2.36 -8.47 -53.75
C LYS A 756 -1.45 -7.83 -52.70
N ASP A 757 -1.89 -6.73 -52.09
CA ASP A 757 -1.12 -6.01 -51.09
C ASP A 757 -1.03 -6.79 -49.78
N GLU A 758 -2.14 -7.41 -49.36
CA GLU A 758 -2.21 -8.23 -48.16
C GLU A 758 -1.37 -9.50 -48.29
N VAL A 759 -1.42 -10.17 -49.45
CA VAL A 759 -0.56 -11.32 -49.74
C VAL A 759 0.91 -10.90 -49.73
N SER A 760 1.23 -9.77 -50.33
CA SER A 760 2.59 -9.20 -50.29
C SER A 760 3.07 -8.98 -48.85
N PHE A 761 2.23 -8.39 -48.01
CA PHE A 761 2.53 -8.13 -46.60
C PHE A 761 2.83 -9.43 -45.84
N VAL A 762 1.97 -10.44 -45.95
CA VAL A 762 2.13 -11.68 -45.15
C VAL A 762 3.33 -12.52 -45.60
N ILE A 763 3.71 -12.43 -46.88
CA ILE A 763 4.94 -13.04 -47.42
C ILE A 763 6.16 -12.31 -46.86
N LYS A 764 6.23 -10.99 -47.05
CA LYS A 764 7.36 -10.18 -46.56
C LYS A 764 7.52 -10.28 -45.04
N SER A 765 6.42 -10.33 -44.30
CA SER A 765 6.45 -10.50 -42.85
C SER A 765 6.82 -11.91 -42.38
N GLY A 766 6.95 -12.87 -43.31
CA GLY A 766 7.25 -14.28 -43.04
C GLY A 766 6.09 -15.06 -42.38
N LEU A 767 4.88 -14.50 -42.37
CA LEU A 767 3.69 -15.10 -41.78
C LEU A 767 3.19 -16.26 -42.67
N MET A 768 3.24 -16.07 -43.98
CA MET A 768 2.91 -17.10 -44.97
C MET A 768 4.09 -17.35 -45.90
N LYS A 769 4.21 -18.59 -46.38
CA LYS A 769 5.23 -19.03 -47.35
C LYS A 769 4.55 -19.78 -48.50
N GLY A 770 5.17 -19.80 -49.67
CA GLY A 770 4.74 -20.63 -50.80
C GLY A 770 4.85 -22.12 -50.53
N TYR A 771 4.37 -22.94 -51.47
CA TYR A 771 4.38 -24.41 -51.36
C TYR A 771 5.60 -25.09 -51.99
N GLY A 772 6.59 -24.31 -52.42
CA GLY A 772 7.68 -24.78 -53.29
C GLY A 772 7.38 -24.57 -54.78
N ASN A 773 8.35 -24.90 -55.64
CA ASN A 773 8.29 -24.70 -57.10
C ASN A 773 7.91 -23.27 -57.51
N ASP A 774 8.38 -22.27 -56.75
CA ASP A 774 8.11 -20.86 -56.98
C ASP A 774 6.61 -20.52 -57.12
N LYS A 775 5.73 -21.18 -56.35
CA LYS A 775 4.27 -20.94 -56.35
C LYS A 775 3.67 -20.68 -54.97
N PHE A 776 2.73 -19.76 -54.91
CA PHE A 776 1.95 -19.40 -53.71
C PHE A 776 0.61 -20.15 -53.61
N TYR A 777 0.00 -20.48 -54.75
CA TYR A 777 -1.33 -21.10 -54.92
C TYR A 777 -2.47 -20.30 -54.27
N PRO A 778 -2.76 -19.07 -54.73
CA PRO A 778 -3.70 -18.17 -54.07
C PRO A 778 -5.13 -18.72 -53.96
N LYS A 779 -5.60 -19.46 -54.97
CA LYS A 779 -6.96 -20.02 -55.03
C LYS A 779 -7.12 -21.37 -54.34
N LYS A 780 -6.02 -21.98 -53.89
CA LYS A 780 -6.07 -23.28 -53.21
C LYS A 780 -6.71 -23.10 -51.82
N SER A 781 -7.60 -24.01 -51.44
CA SER A 781 -8.13 -24.07 -50.07
C SER A 781 -7.02 -24.36 -49.07
N ALA A 782 -7.01 -23.63 -47.96
CA ALA A 782 -6.05 -23.86 -46.88
C ALA A 782 -6.46 -25.08 -46.05
N THR A 783 -5.46 -25.85 -45.60
CA THR A 783 -5.69 -26.97 -44.68
C THR A 783 -5.71 -26.50 -43.23
N ARG A 784 -6.33 -27.30 -42.35
CA ARG A 784 -6.35 -27.03 -40.90
C ARG A 784 -4.94 -26.90 -40.31
N ALA A 785 -3.99 -27.74 -40.74
CA ALA A 785 -2.60 -27.66 -40.30
C ALA A 785 -1.91 -26.35 -40.76
N GLU A 786 -2.12 -25.94 -42.01
CA GLU A 786 -1.57 -24.68 -42.52
C GLU A 786 -2.10 -23.48 -41.75
N SER A 787 -3.39 -23.46 -41.44
CA SER A 787 -3.99 -22.37 -40.66
C SER A 787 -3.39 -22.27 -39.26
N VAL A 788 -3.21 -23.39 -38.56
CA VAL A 788 -2.56 -23.40 -37.24
C VAL A 788 -1.14 -22.85 -37.33
N VAL A 789 -0.37 -23.26 -38.34
CA VAL A 789 1.02 -22.82 -38.51
C VAL A 789 1.11 -21.33 -38.83
N VAL A 790 0.20 -20.80 -39.64
CA VAL A 790 0.15 -19.37 -39.96
C VAL A 790 -0.27 -18.55 -38.74
N ILE A 791 -1.28 -18.99 -37.98
CA ILE A 791 -1.70 -18.31 -36.74
C ILE A 791 -0.57 -18.39 -35.70
N LYS A 792 0.14 -19.52 -35.60
CA LYS A 792 1.30 -19.67 -34.71
C LYS A 792 2.37 -18.64 -35.02
N ARG A 793 2.76 -18.48 -36.29
CA ARG A 793 3.73 -17.46 -36.72
C ARG A 793 3.25 -16.05 -36.40
N LEU A 794 1.96 -15.78 -36.55
CA LEU A 794 1.38 -14.50 -36.15
C LEU A 794 1.53 -14.27 -34.64
N LEU A 795 1.17 -15.23 -33.80
CA LEU A 795 1.31 -15.11 -32.34
C LEU A 795 2.77 -14.94 -31.91
N GLU A 796 3.73 -15.61 -32.56
CA GLU A 796 5.16 -15.42 -32.32
C GLU A 796 5.60 -13.99 -32.65
N LYS A 797 5.16 -13.44 -33.79
CA LYS A 797 5.47 -12.06 -34.17
C LYS A 797 4.85 -11.02 -33.21
N LEU A 798 3.75 -11.38 -32.55
CA LEU A 798 3.10 -10.58 -31.50
C LEU A 798 3.73 -10.81 -30.10
N ASN A 799 4.68 -11.75 -29.97
CA ASN A 799 5.25 -12.23 -28.71
C ASN A 799 4.21 -12.82 -27.75
N PHE A 800 3.10 -13.37 -28.26
CA PHE A 800 2.02 -13.97 -27.47
C PHE A 800 2.29 -15.45 -27.13
N ILE A 801 3.27 -16.05 -27.80
CA ILE A 801 3.82 -17.37 -27.52
C ILE A 801 5.35 -17.35 -27.73
N LYS A 802 6.06 -18.30 -27.13
CA LYS A 802 7.51 -18.50 -27.29
C LYS A 802 7.84 -19.42 -28.45
#